data_AF-A0A9W8ITK8-F1
#
_entry.id   AF-A0A9W8ITK8-F1
#
_cell.length_a   1.000
_cell.length_b   1.000
_cell.length_c   1.000
_cell.angle_alpha   90.00
_cell.angle_beta   90.00
_cell.angle_gamma   90.00
#
_symmetry.space_group_name_H-M   'P 1'
#
loop_
_entity.id
_entity.type
_entity.pdbx_description
1 polymer ?
#
loop_
_entity_poly.entity_id
_entity_poly.type
_entity_poly.pdbx_seq_one_letter_code
_entity_poly.pdbx_strand_id
1 'polypeptide(L)'
;MKEPAPRHSQFSKFYMDNDDVDYNMKSPLGPIVGYPCRNFKAGPVQGTMIAGHPFRVLFDGVATHLGGDCQFAVSYDNGTTFAVLMDKMSSCFLDTVNGGYDVPVPDTIPAASKATFAWSWINALGSREYYMNCADVRIENYGRQEPLTAHELLVVNLPGKPTLTPKTGREEDRLPTMFKQRSFVTVGKPVDLASNEDSAHSTNDDDDAQPGGEADPVAGKAQVENGEATTSLADEITSFVYATHTITEDDADRAEADLDDGFTYNDADDYRSRKKSSNGLTVLSDETMISEYLGSFKKTLGQGLPIPFNADDTLPLATHHLTDNNLDMWPSSSGPTPLSIDVSTGDNTRAVVPLDLGLPPPATDTGILSAHGGASVFGATGARMVTQDVRIGVIGGTGLYSLDGLKFVEEVTVETPWGQPSGAITIAETADGNRIAFLARHGPAHHVLPSEVNYRANIAALKAVGVQVILAFSAVGSLREEIQPGDFVLIDQIIDRTKGVRGDSFFTGTGVTAHASFGEPVSRALRGLVAQRGDSVPNITVHAGGTAVCMEGPAFSTRAESNLYRSWGADVINMTCIPETKLAREAEITYAVVCMATDYDAWRESEESVTVAEVMKTMKVNAANAKALLLAVLPDIEQAVYNDPEMALTKPEAGSMQYAFQQTPDKQSSSGRSVLSFIFSNYF
;
A
#
# COMPACT_ATOMS: atom_id res chain seq x y z
N MET A 1 10.37 1.32 -15.31
CA MET A 1 11.23 0.12 -15.45
C MET A 1 12.66 0.51 -15.11
N LYS A 2 13.35 -0.31 -14.30
CA LYS A 2 14.74 -0.16 -13.87
C LYS A 2 15.66 -1.14 -14.59
N GLU A 3 15.24 -2.40 -14.69
CA GLU A 3 16.00 -3.47 -15.33
C GLU A 3 15.06 -4.31 -16.22
N PRO A 4 15.40 -4.60 -17.49
CA PRO A 4 16.49 -3.96 -18.24
C PRO A 4 16.30 -2.44 -18.27
N ALA A 5 17.40 -1.68 -18.26
CA ALA A 5 17.31 -0.23 -18.21
C ALA A 5 16.66 0.31 -19.51
N PRO A 6 15.63 1.17 -19.41
CA PRO A 6 15.04 1.76 -20.60
C PRO A 6 15.99 2.67 -21.38
N ARG A 7 15.64 2.95 -22.64
CA ARG A 7 16.25 4.01 -23.45
C ARG A 7 16.26 5.34 -22.68
N HIS A 8 17.41 6.01 -22.65
CA HIS A 8 17.66 7.27 -21.93
C HIS A 8 17.42 7.18 -20.42
N SER A 9 17.45 5.99 -19.81
CA SER A 9 17.23 5.84 -18.38
C SER A 9 18.48 6.18 -17.57
N GLN A 10 18.27 6.86 -16.43
CA GLN A 10 19.29 7.03 -15.38
C GLN A 10 19.81 5.70 -14.80
N PHE A 11 19.17 4.57 -15.09
CA PHE A 11 19.63 3.24 -14.63
C PHE A 11 20.62 2.59 -15.60
N SER A 12 20.90 3.21 -16.75
CA SER A 12 21.94 2.77 -17.67
C SER A 12 23.17 3.64 -17.55
N LYS A 13 24.32 3.01 -17.26
CA LYS A 13 25.61 3.70 -17.27
C LYS A 13 25.90 4.37 -18.62
N PHE A 14 25.49 3.76 -19.74
CA PHE A 14 25.68 4.33 -21.07
C PHE A 14 25.01 5.70 -21.24
N TYR A 15 23.77 5.86 -20.76
CA TYR A 15 23.04 7.13 -20.90
C TYR A 15 23.54 8.17 -19.89
N MET A 16 23.92 7.74 -18.68
CA MET A 16 24.54 8.61 -17.68
C MET A 16 25.88 9.19 -18.15
N ASP A 17 26.76 8.35 -18.69
CA ASP A 17 28.12 8.76 -19.12
C ASP A 17 28.07 9.70 -20.34
N ASN A 18 27.00 9.65 -21.13
CA ASN A 18 26.78 10.51 -22.31
C ASN A 18 25.91 11.75 -22.02
N ASP A 19 25.52 11.99 -20.76
CA ASP A 19 24.59 13.06 -20.35
C ASP A 19 23.27 13.06 -21.16
N ASP A 20 22.79 11.87 -21.50
CA ASP A 20 21.65 11.63 -22.39
C ASP A 20 20.51 10.93 -21.63
N VAL A 21 20.12 11.54 -20.50
CA VAL A 21 19.17 10.97 -19.53
C VAL A 21 17.80 11.69 -19.60
N ASP A 22 16.73 10.92 -19.79
CA ASP A 22 15.35 11.35 -19.61
C ASP A 22 14.94 11.27 -18.13
N TYR A 23 15.16 12.35 -17.39
CA TYR A 23 14.68 12.46 -16.01
C TYR A 23 13.16 12.47 -15.87
N ASN A 24 12.42 12.62 -16.98
CA ASN A 24 10.97 12.60 -17.01
C ASN A 24 10.41 11.22 -17.41
N MET A 25 11.22 10.17 -17.40
CA MET A 25 10.84 8.82 -17.86
C MET A 25 9.62 8.20 -17.15
N LYS A 26 9.21 8.75 -16.00
CA LYS A 26 8.04 8.35 -15.20
C LYS A 26 6.72 9.00 -15.67
N SER A 27 6.76 10.03 -16.51
CA SER A 27 5.54 10.69 -17.02
C SER A 27 4.80 9.84 -18.06
N PRO A 28 3.47 9.98 -18.16
CA PRO A 28 2.69 9.30 -19.19
C PRO A 28 3.06 9.80 -20.59
N LEU A 29 2.77 8.97 -21.59
CA LEU A 29 2.76 9.38 -22.99
C LEU A 29 1.61 10.36 -23.24
N GLY A 30 1.76 11.18 -24.27
CA GLY A 30 0.78 12.19 -24.65
C GLY A 30 1.20 12.96 -25.89
N PRO A 31 0.70 14.19 -26.07
CA PRO A 31 1.05 15.02 -27.23
C PRO A 31 2.54 15.40 -27.31
N ILE A 32 3.21 15.49 -26.15
CA ILE A 32 4.60 15.92 -26.01
C ILE A 32 5.54 14.70 -25.98
N VAL A 33 5.19 13.66 -25.19
CA VAL A 33 5.97 12.42 -25.08
C VAL A 33 5.34 11.36 -25.97
N GLY A 34 5.96 11.09 -27.12
CA GLY A 34 5.33 10.33 -28.20
C GLY A 34 5.36 8.80 -28.05
N TYR A 35 4.46 8.14 -28.78
CA TYR A 35 4.45 6.69 -28.95
C TYR A 35 5.10 6.31 -30.30
N PRO A 36 5.85 5.18 -30.39
CA PRO A 36 6.22 4.26 -29.31
C PRO A 36 7.51 4.67 -28.59
N CYS A 37 7.78 4.05 -27.44
CA CYS A 37 9.06 4.17 -26.74
C CYS A 37 9.51 5.62 -26.45
N ARG A 38 8.56 6.53 -26.20
CA ARG A 38 8.82 7.97 -25.95
C ARG A 38 9.50 8.67 -27.14
N ASN A 39 9.36 8.15 -28.37
CA ASN A 39 10.07 8.56 -29.59
C ASN A 39 11.61 8.42 -29.55
N PHE A 40 12.15 7.74 -28.55
CA PHE A 40 13.59 7.49 -28.49
C PHE A 40 14.01 6.45 -29.53
N LYS A 41 15.16 6.70 -30.17
CA LYS A 41 15.76 5.76 -31.11
C LYS A 41 16.32 4.54 -30.38
N ALA A 42 16.55 3.45 -31.11
CA ALA A 42 17.19 2.26 -30.57
C ALA A 42 18.56 2.57 -29.98
N GLY A 43 18.80 2.07 -28.78
CA GLY A 43 20.02 2.25 -28.01
C GLY A 43 20.91 1.00 -27.97
N PRO A 44 21.89 0.98 -27.05
CA PRO A 44 22.63 -0.23 -26.72
C PRO A 44 21.75 -1.29 -26.06
N VAL A 45 22.15 -2.56 -26.17
CA VAL A 45 21.48 -3.68 -25.50
C VAL A 45 21.64 -3.54 -23.98
N GLN A 46 20.53 -3.63 -23.25
CA GLN A 46 20.43 -3.46 -21.78
C GLN A 46 20.02 -4.74 -21.05
N GLY A 47 19.83 -5.86 -21.76
CA GLY A 47 19.47 -7.15 -21.18
C GLY A 47 19.48 -8.28 -22.20
N THR A 48 19.46 -9.51 -21.71
CA THR A 48 19.43 -10.72 -22.54
C THR A 48 18.23 -11.59 -22.15
N MET A 49 17.34 -11.85 -23.11
CA MET A 49 16.24 -12.79 -22.98
C MET A 49 16.71 -14.16 -23.45
N ILE A 50 16.55 -15.19 -22.63
CA ILE A 50 16.90 -16.57 -22.98
C ILE A 50 15.60 -17.33 -23.24
N ALA A 51 15.49 -17.96 -24.40
CA ALA A 51 14.31 -18.76 -24.76
C ALA A 51 14.00 -19.81 -23.67
N GLY A 52 12.71 -19.92 -23.31
CA GLY A 52 12.23 -20.86 -22.30
C GLY A 52 12.50 -20.48 -20.84
N HIS A 53 13.20 -19.37 -20.59
CA HIS A 53 13.50 -18.89 -19.23
C HIS A 53 12.76 -17.57 -18.97
N PRO A 54 12.20 -17.36 -17.75
CA PRO A 54 11.55 -16.09 -17.44
C PRO A 54 12.54 -14.92 -17.54
N PHE A 55 12.10 -13.84 -18.20
CA PHE A 55 12.86 -12.61 -18.29
C PHE A 55 12.48 -11.67 -17.16
N ARG A 56 13.45 -11.39 -16.29
CA ARG A 56 13.24 -10.58 -15.09
C ARG A 56 13.14 -9.09 -15.46
N VAL A 57 12.04 -8.46 -15.04
CA VAL A 57 11.83 -7.01 -15.21
C VAL A 57 11.65 -6.36 -13.84
N LEU A 58 12.58 -5.49 -13.45
CA LEU A 58 12.54 -4.75 -12.19
C LEU A 58 12.06 -3.32 -12.39
N PHE A 59 11.42 -2.77 -11.37
CA PHE A 59 10.95 -1.39 -11.34
C PHE A 59 11.53 -0.65 -10.13
N ASP A 60 11.87 0.63 -10.34
CA ASP A 60 12.23 1.55 -9.28
C ASP A 60 11.02 2.45 -9.00
N GLY A 61 10.53 2.44 -7.77
CA GLY A 61 9.21 2.95 -7.39
C GLY A 61 8.93 4.41 -7.78
N VAL A 62 7.67 4.74 -8.05
CA VAL A 62 6.73 5.59 -7.26
C VAL A 62 5.46 5.84 -8.08
N ALA A 63 4.33 5.98 -7.38
CA ALA A 63 2.92 6.07 -7.83
C ALA A 63 2.39 4.80 -8.52
N THR A 64 1.74 3.93 -7.75
CA THR A 64 1.09 2.71 -8.25
C THR A 64 -0.31 2.96 -8.82
N HIS A 65 -0.89 4.15 -8.61
CA HIS A 65 -2.24 4.54 -9.07
C HIS A 65 -3.33 3.48 -8.80
N LEU A 66 -3.28 2.80 -7.64
CA LEU A 66 -4.16 1.67 -7.28
C LEU A 66 -4.14 0.50 -8.29
N GLY A 67 -3.03 0.32 -8.97
CA GLY A 67 -2.83 -0.76 -9.93
C GLY A 67 -3.05 -0.30 -11.36
N GLY A 68 -3.77 -1.12 -12.11
CA GLY A 68 -4.02 -0.95 -13.53
C GLY A 68 -3.39 -2.07 -14.33
N ASP A 69 -3.18 -1.80 -15.61
CA ASP A 69 -3.11 -2.84 -16.62
C ASP A 69 -1.78 -2.74 -17.36
N CYS A 70 -0.88 -3.69 -17.11
CA CYS A 70 0.44 -3.74 -17.71
C CYS A 70 0.53 -4.76 -18.84
N GLN A 71 1.37 -4.43 -19.82
CA GLN A 71 1.70 -5.32 -20.93
C GLN A 71 3.22 -5.37 -21.07
N PHE A 72 3.74 -6.57 -21.26
CA PHE A 72 5.13 -6.83 -21.59
C PHE A 72 5.18 -7.42 -22.98
N ALA A 73 5.90 -6.78 -23.89
CA ALA A 73 5.89 -7.12 -25.31
C ALA A 73 7.27 -7.05 -25.92
N VAL A 74 7.44 -7.76 -27.04
CA VAL A 74 8.66 -7.75 -27.83
C VAL A 74 8.37 -7.30 -29.27
N SER A 75 9.33 -6.58 -29.86
CA SER A 75 9.31 -6.14 -31.25
C SER A 75 10.64 -6.45 -31.91
N TYR A 76 10.57 -6.92 -33.16
CA TYR A 76 11.73 -7.20 -34.01
C TYR A 76 11.92 -6.14 -35.11
N ASP A 77 11.06 -5.13 -35.14
CA ASP A 77 10.99 -4.07 -36.16
C ASP A 77 11.09 -2.68 -35.51
N ASN A 78 11.88 -2.59 -34.44
CA ASN A 78 12.19 -1.37 -33.69
C ASN A 78 10.94 -0.61 -33.17
N GLY A 79 9.98 -1.37 -32.65
CA GLY A 79 8.76 -0.86 -32.04
C GLY A 79 7.63 -0.52 -33.01
N THR A 80 7.71 -0.96 -34.26
CA THR A 80 6.59 -0.81 -35.21
C THR A 80 5.45 -1.77 -34.87
N THR A 81 5.80 -3.03 -34.58
CA THR A 81 4.86 -4.10 -34.23
C THR A 81 5.30 -4.76 -32.93
N PHE A 82 4.41 -4.83 -31.94
CA PHE A 82 4.67 -5.43 -30.63
C PHE A 82 3.80 -6.66 -30.40
N ALA A 83 4.44 -7.80 -30.14
CA ALA A 83 3.79 -9.04 -29.72
C ALA A 83 3.86 -9.17 -28.19
N VAL A 84 2.69 -9.25 -27.53
CA VAL A 84 2.59 -9.30 -26.07
C VAL A 84 2.96 -10.69 -25.55
N LEU A 85 3.93 -10.74 -24.66
CA LEU A 85 4.38 -11.93 -23.94
C LEU A 85 3.57 -12.17 -22.66
N MET A 86 3.13 -11.10 -22.01
CA MET A 86 2.37 -11.16 -20.75
C MET A 86 1.51 -9.92 -20.57
N ASP A 87 0.25 -10.15 -20.20
CA ASP A 87 -0.64 -9.14 -19.63
C ASP A 87 -0.73 -9.30 -18.11
N LYS A 88 -0.72 -8.18 -17.40
CA LYS A 88 -0.97 -8.11 -15.97
C LYS A 88 -2.15 -7.17 -15.74
N MET A 89 -3.30 -7.75 -15.46
CA MET A 89 -4.58 -7.03 -15.40
C MET A 89 -4.88 -6.57 -13.98
N SER A 90 -5.38 -5.34 -13.85
CA SER A 90 -5.89 -4.69 -12.64
C SER A 90 -4.89 -4.47 -11.48
N SER A 91 -3.93 -5.36 -11.26
CA SER A 91 -3.00 -5.33 -10.13
C SER A 91 -1.56 -4.94 -10.50
N CYS A 92 -1.32 -4.34 -11.67
CA CYS A 92 0.03 -3.95 -12.01
C CYS A 92 0.61 -2.97 -10.97
N PHE A 93 1.75 -3.33 -10.38
CA PHE A 93 2.46 -2.66 -9.28
C PHE A 93 1.89 -2.89 -7.88
N LEU A 94 0.84 -3.71 -7.74
CA LEU A 94 0.29 -4.09 -6.44
C LEU A 94 0.83 -5.43 -5.93
N ASP A 95 1.29 -6.32 -6.80
CA ASP A 95 1.67 -7.70 -6.45
C ASP A 95 3.00 -8.12 -7.08
N THR A 96 3.93 -7.17 -7.23
CA THR A 96 5.29 -7.47 -7.69
C THR A 96 6.03 -8.35 -6.69
N VAL A 97 6.59 -9.47 -7.15
CA VAL A 97 7.52 -10.29 -6.35
C VAL A 97 8.88 -9.64 -6.46
N ASN A 98 9.60 -9.41 -5.35
CA ASN A 98 10.97 -8.85 -5.35
C ASN A 98 11.14 -7.60 -6.24
N GLY A 99 10.16 -6.68 -6.25
CA GLY A 99 10.21 -5.41 -6.99
C GLY A 99 10.07 -5.51 -8.51
N GLY A 100 9.57 -6.63 -9.04
CA GLY A 100 9.44 -6.84 -10.49
C GLY A 100 8.48 -7.95 -10.92
N TYR A 101 8.57 -8.30 -12.20
CA TYR A 101 7.84 -9.42 -12.82
C TYR A 101 8.80 -10.37 -13.51
N ASP A 102 8.42 -11.64 -13.52
CA ASP A 102 9.06 -12.68 -14.32
C ASP A 102 8.23 -12.87 -15.58
N VAL A 103 8.67 -12.27 -16.68
CA VAL A 103 7.94 -12.31 -17.96
C VAL A 103 8.24 -13.62 -18.66
N PRO A 104 7.24 -14.46 -18.98
CA PRO A 104 7.47 -15.72 -19.68
C PRO A 104 8.04 -15.45 -21.08
N VAL A 105 9.13 -16.15 -21.41
CA VAL A 105 9.73 -16.13 -22.75
C VAL A 105 9.49 -17.49 -23.40
N PRO A 106 8.81 -17.57 -24.55
CA PRO A 106 8.61 -18.82 -25.26
C PRO A 106 9.94 -19.50 -25.59
N ASP A 107 10.00 -20.83 -25.49
CA ASP A 107 11.16 -21.64 -25.87
C ASP A 107 11.43 -21.60 -27.39
N THR A 108 10.43 -21.24 -28.19
CA THR A 108 10.54 -21.11 -29.65
C THR A 108 10.82 -19.70 -30.16
N ILE A 109 10.96 -18.69 -29.29
CA ILE A 109 11.12 -17.29 -29.70
C ILE A 109 12.35 -17.08 -30.62
N PRO A 110 12.27 -16.39 -31.78
CA PRO A 110 13.41 -16.27 -32.68
C PRO A 110 14.58 -15.52 -32.04
N ALA A 111 15.81 -15.99 -32.28
CA ALA A 111 17.01 -15.31 -31.83
C ALA A 111 17.16 -13.94 -32.52
N ALA A 112 17.69 -12.96 -31.80
CA ALA A 112 17.95 -11.63 -32.33
C ALA A 112 19.14 -10.99 -31.61
N SER A 113 20.09 -10.46 -32.38
CA SER A 113 21.19 -9.66 -31.82
C SER A 113 20.70 -8.36 -31.17
N LYS A 114 19.55 -7.85 -31.63
CA LYS A 114 18.83 -6.74 -31.04
C LYS A 114 17.33 -6.83 -31.32
N ALA A 115 16.53 -6.75 -30.27
CA ALA A 115 15.08 -6.62 -30.29
C ALA A 115 14.66 -5.52 -29.31
N THR A 116 13.46 -4.97 -29.46
CA THR A 116 12.91 -3.99 -28.52
C THR A 116 11.96 -4.69 -27.55
N PHE A 117 12.31 -4.70 -26.28
CA PHE A 117 11.42 -5.08 -25.19
C PHE A 117 10.65 -3.84 -24.71
N ALA A 118 9.34 -3.93 -24.64
CA ALA A 118 8.48 -2.85 -24.18
C ALA A 118 7.71 -3.25 -22.93
N TRP A 119 7.63 -2.30 -22.01
CA TRP A 119 6.66 -2.28 -20.94
C TRP A 119 5.67 -1.14 -21.22
N SER A 120 4.38 -1.42 -21.11
CA SER A 120 3.34 -0.39 -21.05
C SER A 120 2.43 -0.59 -19.85
N TRP A 121 1.79 0.51 -19.43
CA TRP A 121 0.87 0.52 -18.30
C TRP A 121 -0.25 1.53 -18.53
N ILE A 122 -1.48 1.11 -18.25
CA ILE A 122 -2.66 1.98 -18.19
C ILE A 122 -3.04 2.08 -16.72
N ASN A 123 -2.89 3.26 -16.12
CA ASN A 123 -3.15 3.41 -14.68
C ASN A 123 -4.63 3.17 -14.35
N ALA A 124 -4.91 2.62 -13.16
CA ALA A 124 -6.29 2.38 -12.73
C ALA A 124 -6.99 3.67 -12.30
N LEU A 125 -6.30 4.55 -11.56
CA LEU A 125 -6.84 5.77 -11.00
C LEU A 125 -6.33 7.04 -11.73
N GLY A 126 -7.25 7.94 -12.08
CA GLY A 126 -6.97 9.20 -12.77
C GLY A 126 -7.54 9.20 -14.20
N SER A 127 -6.85 9.87 -15.13
CA SER A 127 -7.29 10.02 -16.53
C SER A 127 -7.03 8.78 -17.41
N ARG A 128 -6.80 7.59 -16.80
CA ARG A 128 -6.45 6.34 -17.51
C ARG A 128 -5.27 6.55 -18.48
N GLU A 129 -4.26 7.29 -18.02
CA GLU A 129 -3.08 7.67 -18.79
C GLU A 129 -2.26 6.45 -19.22
N TYR A 130 -1.62 6.57 -20.39
CA TYR A 130 -0.85 5.49 -21.00
C TYR A 130 0.65 5.72 -20.79
N TYR A 131 1.32 4.83 -20.09
CA TYR A 131 2.76 4.86 -19.85
C TYR A 131 3.45 3.82 -20.73
N MET A 132 4.66 4.15 -21.21
CA MET A 132 5.49 3.20 -21.94
C MET A 132 6.96 3.53 -21.80
N ASN A 133 7.78 2.51 -21.56
CA ASN A 133 9.22 2.56 -21.73
C ASN A 133 9.69 1.33 -22.51
N CYS A 134 10.82 1.46 -23.20
CA CYS A 134 11.41 0.38 -23.97
C CYS A 134 12.88 0.22 -23.63
N ALA A 135 13.36 -1.02 -23.63
CA ALA A 135 14.78 -1.37 -23.57
C ALA A 135 15.13 -2.20 -24.80
N ASP A 136 16.32 -1.98 -25.35
CA ASP A 136 16.84 -2.86 -26.40
C ASP A 136 17.49 -4.07 -25.73
N VAL A 137 17.15 -5.28 -26.17
CA VAL A 137 17.57 -6.55 -25.58
C VAL A 137 18.14 -7.47 -26.64
N ARG A 138 19.01 -8.39 -26.25
CA ARG A 138 19.41 -9.54 -27.07
C ARG A 138 18.48 -10.71 -26.77
N ILE A 139 18.13 -11.50 -27.78
CA ILE A 139 17.36 -12.74 -27.61
C ILE A 139 18.25 -13.90 -28.01
N GLU A 140 18.53 -14.78 -27.05
CA GLU A 140 19.30 -16.00 -27.23
C GLU A 140 18.34 -17.19 -27.30
N ASN A 141 18.36 -17.91 -28.43
CA ASN A 141 17.63 -19.15 -28.59
C ASN A 141 18.53 -20.19 -29.29
N TYR A 142 18.84 -21.28 -28.60
CA TYR A 142 19.65 -22.39 -29.10
C TYR A 142 18.81 -23.59 -29.57
N GLY A 143 17.49 -23.51 -29.44
CA GLY A 143 16.53 -24.53 -29.83
C GLY A 143 15.81 -24.23 -31.15
N ARG A 144 14.64 -24.84 -31.32
CA ARG A 144 13.77 -24.60 -32.48
C ARG A 144 13.25 -23.16 -32.45
N GLN A 145 13.37 -22.44 -33.57
CA GLN A 145 12.90 -21.06 -33.69
C GLN A 145 11.65 -20.97 -34.59
N GLU A 146 10.62 -20.28 -34.12
CA GLU A 146 9.37 -20.05 -34.86
C GLU A 146 8.94 -18.58 -34.75
N PRO A 147 8.33 -17.98 -35.79
CA PRO A 147 7.75 -16.65 -35.66
C PRO A 147 6.80 -16.57 -34.47
N LEU A 148 7.00 -15.58 -33.59
CA LEU A 148 6.16 -15.39 -32.42
C LEU A 148 4.82 -14.79 -32.85
N THR A 149 3.74 -15.55 -32.67
CA THR A 149 2.37 -15.04 -32.87
C THR A 149 1.70 -14.83 -31.51
N ALA A 150 1.37 -13.59 -31.18
CA ALA A 150 0.72 -13.23 -29.92
C ALA A 150 -0.23 -12.04 -30.11
N HIS A 151 -0.95 -11.65 -29.06
CA HIS A 151 -1.79 -10.45 -29.11
C HIS A 151 -0.95 -9.21 -29.41
N GLU A 152 -1.48 -8.33 -30.24
CA GLU A 152 -0.93 -7.00 -30.46
C GLU A 152 -1.02 -6.17 -29.18
N LEU A 153 -0.03 -5.31 -28.94
CA LEU A 153 -0.03 -4.39 -27.80
C LEU A 153 -1.25 -3.45 -27.84
N LEU A 154 -2.02 -3.41 -26.76
CA LEU A 154 -3.11 -2.45 -26.61
C LEU A 154 -2.54 -1.05 -26.41
N VAL A 155 -2.99 -0.10 -27.21
CA VAL A 155 -2.66 1.32 -27.06
C VAL A 155 -3.96 2.12 -27.00
N VAL A 156 -4.14 2.88 -25.91
CA VAL A 156 -5.36 3.66 -25.63
C VAL A 156 -4.99 5.03 -25.10
N ASN A 157 -5.94 5.97 -25.11
CA ASN A 157 -5.79 7.31 -24.52
C ASN A 157 -4.64 8.16 -25.07
N LEU A 158 -4.22 7.87 -26.30
CA LEU A 158 -3.26 8.67 -27.07
C LEU A 158 -3.91 9.25 -28.33
N PRO A 159 -3.35 10.33 -28.91
CA PRO A 159 -3.87 10.89 -30.16
C PRO A 159 -4.03 9.83 -31.27
N GLY A 160 -5.23 9.73 -31.85
CA GLY A 160 -5.54 8.76 -32.90
C GLY A 160 -5.72 7.31 -32.42
N LYS A 161 -5.72 7.05 -31.11
CA LYS A 161 -5.99 5.74 -30.50
C LYS A 161 -7.34 5.72 -29.78
N PRO A 162 -7.94 4.55 -29.53
CA PRO A 162 -9.18 4.46 -28.78
C PRO A 162 -9.08 5.14 -27.41
N THR A 163 -10.12 5.88 -27.01
CA THR A 163 -10.19 6.56 -25.72
C THR A 163 -11.02 5.75 -24.73
N LEU A 164 -10.47 5.50 -23.53
CA LEU A 164 -11.21 5.07 -22.35
C LEU A 164 -11.70 6.32 -21.63
N THR A 165 -13.01 6.60 -21.66
CA THR A 165 -13.58 7.77 -20.96
C THR A 165 -13.95 7.42 -19.53
N PRO A 166 -13.49 8.18 -18.51
CA PRO A 166 -14.01 8.06 -17.15
C PRO A 166 -15.42 8.66 -17.11
N LYS A 167 -16.45 7.88 -17.44
CA LYS A 167 -17.85 8.26 -17.24
C LYS A 167 -18.53 7.26 -16.32
N THR A 168 -18.76 7.71 -15.08
CA THR A 168 -19.91 7.40 -14.23
C THR A 168 -20.52 6.00 -14.37
N GLY A 169 -19.98 5.05 -13.62
CA GLY A 169 -20.69 3.82 -13.23
C GLY A 169 -20.72 2.72 -14.29
N ARG A 170 -20.15 1.56 -13.93
CA ARG A 170 -20.04 0.31 -14.70
C ARG A 170 -19.01 0.36 -15.84
N GLU A 171 -17.73 0.31 -15.46
CA GLU A 171 -16.63 0.11 -16.42
C GLU A 171 -15.81 -1.17 -16.20
N GLU A 172 -16.21 -2.02 -15.26
CA GLU A 172 -15.57 -3.33 -15.04
C GLU A 172 -15.60 -4.23 -16.29
N ASP A 173 -16.49 -3.98 -17.26
CA ASP A 173 -16.65 -4.81 -18.46
C ASP A 173 -15.83 -4.37 -19.68
N ARG A 174 -15.34 -3.13 -19.79
CA ARG A 174 -14.82 -2.60 -21.07
C ARG A 174 -13.34 -2.87 -21.33
N LEU A 175 -12.46 -2.61 -20.37
CA LEU A 175 -11.03 -2.83 -20.59
C LEU A 175 -10.67 -4.31 -20.71
N PRO A 176 -11.16 -5.23 -19.86
CA PRO A 176 -10.95 -6.66 -20.05
C PRO A 176 -11.45 -7.16 -21.42
N THR A 177 -12.51 -6.55 -21.95
CA THR A 177 -13.02 -6.85 -23.29
C THR A 177 -12.08 -6.36 -24.40
N MET A 178 -11.53 -5.15 -24.29
CA MET A 178 -10.56 -4.64 -25.27
C MET A 178 -9.27 -5.46 -25.31
N PHE A 179 -8.76 -5.90 -24.16
CA PHE A 179 -7.61 -6.81 -24.11
C PHE A 179 -7.88 -8.14 -24.82
N LYS A 180 -9.10 -8.69 -24.68
CA LYS A 180 -9.52 -9.92 -25.37
C LYS A 180 -9.75 -9.74 -26.87
N GLN A 181 -10.06 -8.53 -27.33
CA GLN A 181 -10.39 -8.23 -28.73
C GLN A 181 -9.17 -7.83 -29.59
N ARG A 182 -7.97 -7.80 -29.02
CA ARG A 182 -6.74 -7.45 -29.76
C ARG A 182 -6.46 -8.48 -30.84
N SER A 183 -6.19 -7.99 -32.04
CA SER A 183 -5.68 -8.79 -33.15
C SER A 183 -4.42 -9.55 -32.74
N PHE A 184 -4.15 -10.67 -33.40
CA PHE A 184 -2.85 -11.32 -33.31
C PHE A 184 -1.90 -10.71 -34.32
N VAL A 185 -0.64 -10.55 -33.92
CA VAL A 185 0.47 -10.15 -34.78
C VAL A 185 1.54 -11.23 -34.74
N THR A 186 2.28 -11.35 -35.84
CA THR A 186 3.42 -12.27 -35.95
C THR A 186 4.71 -11.46 -36.09
N VAL A 187 5.66 -11.67 -35.18
CA VAL A 187 6.95 -10.98 -35.16
C VAL A 187 8.11 -11.97 -35.09
N GLY A 188 9.29 -11.52 -35.49
CA GLY A 188 10.49 -12.36 -35.55
C GLY A 188 10.47 -13.28 -36.77
N LYS A 189 11.57 -13.26 -37.54
CA LYS A 189 11.84 -14.27 -38.55
C LYS A 189 12.82 -15.27 -37.93
N PRO A 190 12.66 -16.58 -38.17
CA PRO A 190 13.68 -17.55 -37.77
C PRO A 190 15.02 -17.12 -38.37
N VAL A 191 16.03 -17.01 -37.52
CA VAL A 191 17.40 -16.73 -37.97
C VAL A 191 18.16 -18.04 -37.86
N ASP A 192 18.64 -18.57 -38.99
CA ASP A 192 19.60 -19.67 -38.96
C ASP A 192 20.89 -19.14 -38.31
N LEU A 193 21.15 -19.57 -37.07
CA LEU A 193 22.36 -19.22 -36.33
C LEU A 193 23.64 -19.82 -36.95
N ALA A 194 23.53 -20.48 -38.12
CA ALA A 194 24.63 -21.08 -38.85
C ALA A 194 25.31 -20.13 -39.88
N SER A 195 24.90 -18.86 -40.00
CA SER A 195 25.45 -17.96 -41.04
C SER A 195 25.75 -16.52 -40.59
N ASN A 196 26.49 -16.33 -39.48
CA ASN A 196 27.10 -15.04 -39.16
C ASN A 196 28.57 -15.20 -38.75
N GLU A 197 29.40 -15.63 -39.69
CA GLU A 197 30.66 -14.92 -39.94
C GLU A 197 30.38 -13.93 -41.08
N ASP A 198 30.98 -12.74 -41.01
CA ASP A 198 30.91 -11.62 -41.97
C ASP A 198 29.71 -10.66 -41.93
N SER A 199 29.89 -9.54 -41.22
CA SER A 199 29.89 -8.19 -41.83
C SER A 199 30.03 -7.09 -40.76
N ALA A 200 31.22 -6.99 -40.17
CA ALA A 200 31.69 -5.71 -39.66
C ALA A 200 32.10 -4.84 -40.86
N HIS A 201 31.17 -4.04 -41.37
CA HIS A 201 31.48 -2.90 -42.23
C HIS A 201 31.05 -1.63 -41.49
N SER A 202 32.02 -1.01 -40.81
CA SER A 202 31.92 0.37 -40.37
C SER A 202 32.06 1.28 -41.58
N THR A 203 31.01 2.03 -41.93
CA THR A 203 31.17 3.25 -42.70
C THR A 203 31.56 4.35 -41.73
N ASN A 204 32.85 4.65 -41.66
CA ASN A 204 33.34 5.96 -41.23
C ASN A 204 33.54 6.77 -42.50
N ASP A 205 32.68 7.75 -42.71
CA ASP A 205 33.00 8.90 -43.56
C ASP A 205 33.88 9.82 -42.71
N ASP A 206 35.13 10.03 -43.14
CA ASP A 206 35.71 11.36 -43.25
C ASP A 206 37.02 11.27 -44.06
N ASP A 207 37.04 12.05 -45.13
CA ASP A 207 38.15 12.27 -46.06
C ASP A 207 39.38 12.85 -45.34
N ASP A 208 40.57 12.28 -45.57
CA ASP A 208 41.68 12.96 -46.28
C ASP A 208 43.03 12.20 -46.20
N ALA A 209 43.60 12.01 -47.40
CA ALA A 209 45.01 11.95 -47.79
C ALA A 209 46.10 11.25 -46.91
N GLN A 210 46.60 10.14 -47.48
CA GLN A 210 47.92 9.46 -47.33
C GLN A 210 49.19 10.36 -47.45
N PRO A 211 50.46 9.85 -47.33
CA PRO A 211 50.94 8.52 -46.86
C PRO A 211 52.24 8.51 -45.99
N GLY A 212 52.58 7.31 -45.49
CA GLY A 212 53.95 6.85 -45.16
C GLY A 212 54.07 6.40 -43.69
N GLY A 213 54.60 5.24 -43.31
CA GLY A 213 55.33 4.17 -43.95
C GLY A 213 56.13 3.43 -42.85
N GLU A 214 56.38 2.14 -43.05
CA GLU A 214 57.31 1.25 -42.33
C GLU A 214 56.87 0.48 -41.07
N ALA A 215 57.50 -0.69 -40.98
CA ALA A 215 57.06 -1.97 -40.44
C ALA A 215 57.80 -2.38 -39.15
N ASP A 216 57.22 -3.28 -38.35
CA ASP A 216 57.72 -4.66 -38.15
C ASP A 216 56.91 -5.42 -37.06
N PRO A 217 56.73 -6.75 -37.16
CA PRO A 217 55.97 -7.56 -36.20
C PRO A 217 56.88 -8.40 -35.28
N VAL A 218 56.44 -8.65 -34.04
CA VAL A 218 57.03 -9.69 -33.17
C VAL A 218 55.97 -10.72 -32.82
N ALA A 219 56.24 -11.95 -33.26
CA ALA A 219 55.47 -13.16 -33.02
C ALA A 219 55.75 -13.76 -31.63
N GLY A 220 54.72 -14.35 -31.03
CA GLY A 220 54.84 -15.25 -29.87
C GLY A 220 53.73 -16.30 -29.91
N LYS A 221 54.14 -17.56 -30.13
CA LYS A 221 53.31 -18.77 -30.29
C LYS A 221 52.82 -19.33 -28.95
N ALA A 222 51.61 -19.92 -28.94
CA ALA A 222 51.25 -21.13 -28.18
C ALA A 222 49.94 -21.68 -28.83
N GLN A 223 50.00 -22.68 -29.72
CA GLN A 223 49.95 -24.14 -29.45
C GLN A 223 48.69 -24.57 -28.67
N VAL A 224 47.78 -25.17 -29.45
CA VAL A 224 46.55 -25.85 -29.08
C VAL A 224 46.88 -27.30 -28.73
N GLU A 225 46.36 -27.81 -27.61
CA GLU A 225 46.19 -29.24 -27.39
C GLU A 225 44.70 -29.56 -27.20
N ASN A 226 44.22 -30.50 -28.01
CA ASN A 226 42.89 -31.10 -27.94
C ASN A 226 42.89 -32.25 -26.93
N GLY A 227 41.86 -32.32 -26.09
CA GLY A 227 41.55 -33.49 -25.29
C GLY A 227 40.07 -33.52 -24.93
N GLU A 228 39.31 -34.37 -25.60
CA GLU A 228 37.93 -34.72 -25.24
C GLU A 228 37.89 -35.54 -23.95
N ALA A 229 37.02 -35.18 -23.01
CA ALA A 229 36.39 -36.15 -22.10
C ALA A 229 35.05 -35.61 -21.57
N THR A 230 34.02 -36.39 -21.85
CA THR A 230 32.64 -36.32 -21.36
C THR A 230 32.52 -36.49 -19.85
N THR A 231 31.79 -35.61 -19.13
CA THR A 231 31.00 -35.99 -17.94
C THR A 231 29.98 -34.90 -17.55
N SER A 232 28.70 -35.26 -17.63
CA SER A 232 27.61 -35.06 -16.66
C SER A 232 27.39 -33.68 -16.00
N LEU A 233 26.27 -33.04 -16.37
CA LEU A 233 25.57 -31.86 -15.82
C LEU A 233 25.15 -31.97 -14.32
N ALA A 234 25.79 -32.83 -13.53
CA ALA A 234 25.43 -33.06 -12.12
C ALA A 234 26.40 -32.41 -11.12
N ASP A 235 27.56 -31.91 -11.57
CA ASP A 235 28.56 -31.29 -10.68
C ASP A 235 28.54 -29.74 -10.69
N GLU A 236 27.77 -29.10 -11.58
CA GLU A 236 27.64 -27.63 -11.62
C GLU A 236 26.53 -27.05 -10.73
N ILE A 237 25.71 -27.89 -10.09
CA ILE A 237 24.60 -27.41 -9.21
C ILE A 237 25.02 -27.36 -7.73
N THR A 238 26.25 -27.76 -7.38
CA THR A 238 26.72 -27.81 -5.97
C THR A 238 27.78 -26.75 -5.60
N SER A 239 27.84 -25.60 -6.29
CA SER A 239 28.73 -24.48 -5.89
C SER A 239 28.06 -23.12 -5.66
N PHE A 240 26.73 -23.01 -5.68
CA PHE A 240 26.03 -21.74 -5.45
C PHE A 240 25.53 -21.50 -4.02
N VAL A 241 25.96 -22.32 -3.06
CA VAL A 241 25.73 -22.09 -1.63
C VAL A 241 27.07 -22.15 -0.92
N TYR A 242 27.42 -21.09 -0.18
CA TYR A 242 28.69 -20.76 0.48
C TYR A 242 29.67 -19.87 -0.31
N ALA A 243 29.44 -18.56 -0.23
CA ALA A 243 30.49 -17.55 -0.38
C ALA A 243 30.40 -16.53 0.78
N THR A 244 30.75 -16.95 1.99
CA THR A 244 31.23 -16.02 3.02
C THR A 244 32.71 -15.76 2.73
N HIS A 245 33.05 -14.54 2.30
CA HIS A 245 34.44 -14.13 2.19
C HIS A 245 35.13 -14.28 3.55
N THR A 246 36.19 -15.09 3.57
CA THR A 246 37.13 -15.18 4.68
C THR A 246 38.28 -14.24 4.32
N ILE A 247 38.40 -13.11 5.04
CA ILE A 247 39.57 -12.25 4.91
C ILE A 247 40.71 -12.94 5.66
N THR A 248 41.80 -13.26 4.95
CA THR A 248 43.03 -13.82 5.52
C THR A 248 43.94 -12.70 6.05
N GLU A 249 44.76 -13.01 7.05
CA GLU A 249 45.59 -12.10 7.87
C GLU A 249 46.67 -11.27 7.12
N ASP A 250 46.68 -11.21 5.79
CA ASP A 250 47.73 -10.49 5.02
C ASP A 250 47.24 -9.18 4.34
N ASP A 251 45.96 -8.81 4.44
CA ASP A 251 45.42 -7.58 3.83
C ASP A 251 45.32 -6.37 4.81
N ALA A 252 45.70 -6.55 6.08
CA ALA A 252 45.63 -5.48 7.09
C ALA A 252 46.86 -4.55 7.12
N ASP A 253 47.97 -4.90 6.47
CA ASP A 253 49.23 -4.16 6.52
C ASP A 253 49.44 -3.17 5.35
N ARG A 254 48.39 -2.83 4.59
CA ARG A 254 48.46 -1.89 3.44
C ARG A 254 47.59 -0.64 3.54
N ALA A 255 47.06 -0.32 4.72
CA ALA A 255 46.26 0.88 4.96
C ALA A 255 46.85 1.83 6.03
N GLU A 256 48.17 1.82 6.22
CA GLU A 256 48.90 2.90 6.91
C GLU A 256 49.92 3.56 5.98
N ALA A 257 49.41 4.38 5.06
CA ALA A 257 50.15 5.50 4.50
C ALA A 257 49.10 6.53 4.06
N ASP A 258 49.32 7.78 4.45
CA ASP A 258 48.49 8.96 4.16
C ASP A 258 47.31 9.23 5.11
N LEU A 259 47.60 9.49 6.40
CA LEU A 259 46.92 10.54 7.16
C LEU A 259 47.88 11.09 8.23
N ASP A 260 48.67 12.09 7.83
CA ASP A 260 49.33 13.01 8.76
C ASP A 260 48.33 14.12 9.14
N ASP A 261 48.54 14.68 10.33
CA ASP A 261 47.84 15.82 10.94
C ASP A 261 46.44 15.61 11.56
N GLY A 262 46.48 15.05 12.77
CA GLY A 262 46.07 15.83 13.95
C GLY A 262 44.64 15.68 14.47
N PHE A 263 44.45 14.84 15.50
CA PHE A 263 43.79 15.20 16.76
C PHE A 263 44.00 14.10 17.81
N THR A 264 44.17 14.52 19.06
CA THR A 264 44.73 13.76 20.19
C THR A 264 43.70 12.95 21.00
N TYR A 265 44.05 11.68 21.26
CA TYR A 265 43.96 10.92 22.53
C TYR A 265 42.60 10.77 23.26
N ASN A 266 41.87 9.67 23.00
CA ASN A 266 41.45 8.66 24.00
C ASN A 266 40.63 7.53 23.34
N ASP A 267 41.27 6.62 22.59
CA ASP A 267 40.58 5.44 22.03
C ASP A 267 41.36 4.11 22.15
N ALA A 268 42.52 4.10 22.81
CA ALA A 268 43.31 2.89 22.99
C ALA A 268 42.82 1.98 24.14
N ASP A 269 42.04 2.52 25.08
CA ASP A 269 41.50 1.77 26.23
C ASP A 269 40.11 1.15 25.96
N ASP A 270 39.31 1.72 25.05
CA ASP A 270 37.98 1.19 24.73
C ASP A 270 38.05 -0.10 23.88
N TYR A 271 39.07 -0.23 23.02
CA TYR A 271 39.27 -1.45 22.20
C TYR A 271 39.72 -2.67 23.02
N ARG A 272 40.44 -2.46 24.13
CA ARG A 272 40.88 -3.55 25.03
C ARG A 272 39.77 -4.09 25.93
N SER A 273 38.71 -3.31 26.18
CA SER A 273 37.56 -3.76 26.99
C SER A 273 36.64 -4.71 26.21
N ARG A 274 36.46 -4.46 24.90
CA ARG A 274 35.55 -5.23 24.02
C ARG A 274 36.06 -6.62 23.63
N LYS A 275 37.38 -6.88 23.74
CA LYS A 275 37.96 -8.19 23.42
C LYS A 275 37.81 -9.24 24.55
N LYS A 276 37.31 -8.84 25.74
CA LYS A 276 37.13 -9.76 26.89
C LYS A 276 35.72 -10.29 27.08
N SER A 277 34.72 -9.84 26.33
CA SER A 277 33.32 -10.31 26.47
C SER A 277 32.85 -11.29 25.39
N SER A 278 33.65 -11.61 24.37
CA SER A 278 33.21 -12.45 23.23
C SER A 278 33.60 -13.94 23.27
N ASN A 279 34.23 -14.44 24.35
CA ASN A 279 34.63 -15.85 24.46
C ASN A 279 33.68 -16.70 25.32
N GLY A 280 32.39 -16.67 25.03
CA GLY A 280 31.39 -17.44 25.80
C GLY A 280 30.13 -17.76 25.03
N LEU A 281 30.22 -18.46 23.90
CA LEU A 281 29.05 -19.12 23.29
C LEU A 281 29.33 -20.63 23.15
N THR A 282 28.75 -21.39 24.08
CA THR A 282 28.65 -22.85 23.99
C THR A 282 27.54 -23.21 23.00
N VAL A 283 27.88 -23.99 21.99
CA VAL A 283 26.94 -24.56 21.01
C VAL A 283 26.08 -25.62 21.71
N LEU A 284 24.75 -25.43 21.71
CA LEU A 284 23.78 -26.52 21.92
C LEU A 284 23.18 -26.87 20.57
N SER A 285 23.61 -28.00 20.02
CA SER A 285 23.04 -28.66 18.85
C SER A 285 21.84 -29.51 19.29
N ASP A 286 20.66 -29.29 18.74
CA ASP A 286 19.53 -30.23 18.88
C ASP A 286 18.98 -30.57 17.48
N GLU A 287 19.31 -31.76 16.98
CA GLU A 287 19.01 -32.26 15.63
C GLU A 287 17.55 -32.70 15.44
N THR A 288 16.66 -32.44 16.39
CA THR A 288 15.29 -32.97 16.39
C THR A 288 14.26 -32.13 15.63
N MET A 289 14.54 -30.85 15.33
CA MET A 289 13.58 -29.95 14.67
C MET A 289 13.54 -30.06 13.13
N ILE A 290 14.57 -30.65 12.50
CA ILE A 290 14.66 -30.71 11.03
C ILE A 290 13.92 -31.95 10.46
N SER A 291 13.77 -33.03 11.23
CA SER A 291 13.07 -34.23 10.73
C SER A 291 11.55 -34.11 10.74
N GLU A 292 10.96 -33.33 11.64
CA GLU A 292 9.51 -33.14 11.71
C GLU A 292 8.97 -32.25 10.57
N TYR A 293 9.76 -31.27 10.12
CA TYR A 293 9.34 -30.35 9.05
C TYR A 293 9.38 -31.01 7.66
N LEU A 294 10.36 -31.89 7.41
CA LEU A 294 10.47 -32.64 6.14
C LEU A 294 9.47 -33.82 6.05
N GLY A 295 9.00 -34.33 7.19
CA GLY A 295 7.98 -35.39 7.26
C GLY A 295 6.58 -34.90 6.86
N SER A 296 6.23 -33.65 7.17
CA SER A 296 4.91 -33.08 6.82
C SER A 296 4.81 -32.74 5.33
N PHE A 297 5.92 -32.38 4.68
CA PHE A 297 5.93 -31.94 3.27
C PHE A 297 5.72 -33.11 2.28
N LYS A 298 6.14 -34.33 2.64
CA LYS A 298 5.93 -35.54 1.81
C LYS A 298 4.52 -36.15 1.93
N LYS A 299 3.72 -35.74 2.91
CA LYS A 299 2.37 -36.27 3.15
C LYS A 299 1.28 -35.56 2.32
N THR A 300 1.56 -34.35 1.84
CA THR A 300 0.60 -33.50 1.10
C THR A 300 0.60 -33.75 -0.42
N LEU A 301 1.64 -34.37 -0.98
CA LEU A 301 1.76 -34.64 -2.43
C LEU A 301 1.31 -36.06 -2.85
N GLY A 302 0.74 -36.84 -1.94
CA GLY A 302 0.51 -38.29 -2.13
C GLY A 302 -0.94 -38.75 -2.31
N GLN A 303 -1.93 -37.88 -2.51
CA GLN A 303 -3.33 -38.31 -2.64
C GLN A 303 -3.96 -37.77 -3.93
N GLY A 304 -4.02 -38.65 -4.94
CA GLY A 304 -4.71 -38.42 -6.20
C GLY A 304 -6.23 -38.42 -6.02
N LEU A 305 -6.90 -37.54 -6.76
CA LEU A 305 -8.35 -37.49 -6.88
C LEU A 305 -8.77 -38.15 -8.21
N PRO A 306 -9.77 -39.06 -8.20
CA PRO A 306 -10.35 -39.64 -9.40
C PRO A 306 -11.50 -38.78 -9.94
N ILE A 307 -11.56 -38.68 -11.27
CA ILE A 307 -12.73 -38.21 -12.05
C ILE A 307 -13.71 -39.39 -12.14
N PRO A 308 -15.04 -39.17 -12.03
CA PRO A 308 -15.84 -39.43 -13.24
C PRO A 308 -17.16 -38.64 -13.41
N PHE A 309 -17.59 -38.62 -14.67
CA PHE A 309 -18.95 -38.58 -15.23
C PHE A 309 -19.50 -37.30 -15.91
N ASN A 310 -20.33 -37.63 -16.90
CA ASN A 310 -20.66 -37.00 -18.18
C ASN A 310 -22.06 -36.36 -18.19
N ALA A 311 -22.26 -35.55 -19.23
CA ALA A 311 -23.44 -35.40 -20.10
C ALA A 311 -24.66 -34.57 -19.67
N ASP A 312 -25.01 -33.68 -20.62
CA ASP A 312 -26.33 -33.23 -21.09
C ASP A 312 -27.31 -32.57 -20.09
N ASP A 313 -27.63 -31.29 -20.34
CA ASP A 313 -28.96 -30.96 -20.88
C ASP A 313 -29.05 -29.52 -21.42
N THR A 314 -29.88 -29.41 -22.46
CA THR A 314 -30.17 -28.27 -23.34
C THR A 314 -31.12 -27.22 -22.74
N LEU A 315 -30.91 -25.94 -23.12
CA LEU A 315 -31.81 -24.80 -23.46
C LEU A 315 -33.34 -24.87 -23.12
N PRO A 316 -34.09 -23.73 -22.98
CA PRO A 316 -33.88 -22.45 -23.67
C PRO A 316 -34.21 -21.12 -22.93
N LEU A 317 -33.81 -20.04 -23.62
CA LEU A 317 -34.21 -18.65 -23.44
C LEU A 317 -35.73 -18.42 -23.45
N ALA A 318 -36.19 -17.47 -22.64
CA ALA A 318 -37.39 -16.68 -22.89
C ALA A 318 -37.10 -15.19 -22.67
N THR A 319 -37.18 -14.44 -23.76
CA THR A 319 -37.16 -12.98 -23.87
C THR A 319 -38.49 -12.37 -23.40
N HIS A 320 -38.46 -11.24 -22.69
CA HIS A 320 -39.55 -10.27 -22.72
C HIS A 320 -39.03 -8.83 -22.70
N HIS A 321 -39.34 -8.12 -23.79
CA HIS A 321 -39.35 -6.67 -23.93
C HIS A 321 -40.34 -6.01 -22.97
N LEU A 322 -40.03 -4.81 -22.47
CA LEU A 322 -40.99 -3.70 -22.35
C LEU A 322 -40.27 -2.34 -22.49
N THR A 323 -41.00 -1.42 -23.10
CA THR A 323 -40.61 -0.16 -23.76
C THR A 323 -40.93 1.09 -22.94
N ASP A 324 -40.18 2.16 -23.20
CA ASP A 324 -40.49 3.62 -23.21
C ASP A 324 -41.61 4.23 -22.34
N ASN A 325 -41.30 5.34 -21.65
CA ASN A 325 -41.81 6.66 -22.05
C ASN A 325 -41.25 7.88 -21.27
N ASN A 326 -41.23 9.00 -21.99
CA ASN A 326 -40.72 10.36 -21.74
C ASN A 326 -41.42 11.18 -20.64
N LEU A 327 -40.78 12.28 -20.17
CA LEU A 327 -41.26 13.67 -20.33
C LEU A 327 -40.35 14.76 -19.70
N ASP A 328 -40.43 15.96 -20.30
CA ASP A 328 -39.52 17.13 -20.32
C ASP A 328 -39.81 18.30 -19.32
N MET A 329 -38.74 19.09 -19.02
CA MET A 329 -38.57 20.58 -18.92
C MET A 329 -39.34 21.56 -17.96
N TRP A 330 -38.59 22.17 -16.99
CA TRP A 330 -38.27 23.61 -16.63
C TRP A 330 -39.34 24.77 -16.58
N PRO A 331 -39.07 26.01 -16.04
CA PRO A 331 -38.54 26.50 -14.72
C PRO A 331 -39.24 27.83 -14.18
N SER A 332 -38.83 28.44 -13.03
CA SER A 332 -38.81 29.94 -12.77
C SER A 332 -38.40 30.36 -11.32
N SER A 333 -37.35 31.19 -11.15
CA SER A 333 -37.22 32.59 -10.55
C SER A 333 -37.84 32.85 -9.15
N SER A 334 -37.31 33.61 -8.17
CA SER A 334 -36.33 34.71 -8.04
C SER A 334 -36.15 35.06 -6.54
N GLY A 335 -34.98 35.60 -6.10
CA GLY A 335 -34.71 36.09 -4.72
C GLY A 335 -35.29 37.49 -4.39
N PRO A 336 -35.09 38.04 -3.17
CA PRO A 336 -34.03 39.06 -2.97
C PRO A 336 -33.37 39.15 -1.56
N THR A 337 -32.27 39.94 -1.51
CA THR A 337 -31.35 40.34 -0.42
C THR A 337 -31.79 41.60 0.40
N PRO A 338 -31.07 42.02 1.48
CA PRO A 338 -31.66 42.55 2.72
C PRO A 338 -31.53 44.07 2.97
N LEU A 339 -32.15 44.54 4.07
CA LEU A 339 -32.05 45.88 4.64
C LEU A 339 -31.53 45.84 6.09
N SER A 340 -30.54 46.68 6.39
CA SER A 340 -29.88 46.89 7.68
C SER A 340 -30.42 48.13 8.40
N ILE A 341 -30.46 48.13 9.74
CA ILE A 341 -30.48 49.35 10.58
C ILE A 341 -29.59 49.14 11.81
N ASP A 342 -28.79 50.17 12.10
CA ASP A 342 -27.81 50.29 13.18
C ASP A 342 -28.33 51.34 14.18
N VAL A 343 -28.25 51.07 15.49
CA VAL A 343 -28.52 52.08 16.54
C VAL A 343 -27.57 51.88 17.73
N SER A 344 -26.73 52.89 17.94
CA SER A 344 -25.84 53.08 19.09
C SER A 344 -26.61 53.58 20.31
N THR A 345 -26.34 53.03 21.50
CA THR A 345 -26.60 53.72 22.77
C THR A 345 -25.33 53.71 23.61
N GLY A 346 -24.92 54.90 24.04
CA GLY A 346 -23.78 55.10 24.91
C GLY A 346 -24.15 54.74 26.35
N ASP A 347 -23.59 53.64 26.84
CA ASP A 347 -23.03 53.57 28.19
C ASP A 347 -22.13 52.34 28.27
N ASN A 348 -20.94 52.55 28.83
CA ASN A 348 -19.79 51.65 28.72
C ASN A 348 -19.87 50.49 29.74
N THR A 349 -20.91 49.65 29.65
CA THR A 349 -21.03 48.42 30.47
C THR A 349 -21.32 47.19 29.61
N ARG A 350 -20.41 46.22 29.65
CA ARG A 350 -20.57 44.91 29.00
C ARG A 350 -21.14 43.92 30.02
N ALA A 351 -22.37 43.47 29.80
CA ALA A 351 -22.93 42.26 30.40
C ALA A 351 -23.63 41.47 29.29
N VAL A 352 -23.24 40.21 29.09
CA VAL A 352 -23.86 39.30 28.10
C VAL A 352 -24.79 38.36 28.86
N VAL A 353 -26.09 38.49 28.58
CA VAL A 353 -27.16 37.57 28.97
C VAL A 353 -27.80 37.08 27.66
N PRO A 354 -27.89 35.76 27.39
CA PRO A 354 -28.59 35.28 26.19
C PRO A 354 -30.11 35.46 26.33
N LEU A 355 -30.72 36.05 25.29
CA LEU A 355 -32.15 36.28 25.15
C LEU A 355 -32.81 35.04 24.53
N ASP A 356 -33.81 34.50 25.23
CA ASP A 356 -34.72 33.44 24.77
C ASP A 356 -35.67 33.99 23.69
N LEU A 357 -35.55 33.49 22.47
CA LEU A 357 -36.47 33.79 21.36
C LEU A 357 -37.33 32.57 21.08
N GLY A 358 -38.48 32.51 21.76
CA GLY A 358 -39.49 31.50 21.55
C GLY A 358 -39.99 31.44 20.10
N LEU A 359 -39.84 30.25 19.51
CA LEU A 359 -40.57 29.79 18.33
C LEU A 359 -41.20 28.42 18.66
N PRO A 360 -42.37 28.08 18.08
CA PRO A 360 -43.33 27.14 18.66
C PRO A 360 -42.89 25.66 18.56
N PRO A 361 -43.39 24.78 19.44
CA PRO A 361 -43.07 23.37 19.40
C PRO A 361 -43.75 22.68 18.20
N PRO A 362 -43.15 21.65 17.59
CA PRO A 362 -43.85 20.80 16.63
C PRO A 362 -44.95 20.02 17.35
N ALA A 363 -46.09 19.89 16.68
CA ALA A 363 -47.31 19.26 17.17
C ALA A 363 -47.08 17.82 17.69
N THR A 364 -47.61 17.55 18.87
CA THR A 364 -47.92 16.20 19.35
C THR A 364 -49.09 15.64 18.58
N ASP A 365 -48.91 14.51 17.90
CA ASP A 365 -50.02 13.64 17.53
C ASP A 365 -49.76 12.25 18.08
N THR A 366 -50.59 11.86 19.04
CA THR A 366 -50.61 10.56 19.69
C THR A 366 -51.62 9.66 18.98
N GLY A 367 -51.15 8.53 18.47
CA GLY A 367 -51.95 7.31 18.33
C GLY A 367 -51.98 6.71 16.93
N ILE A 368 -51.30 5.57 16.74
CA ILE A 368 -51.91 4.26 16.42
C ILE A 368 -50.81 3.22 16.10
N LEU A 369 -50.78 2.16 16.93
CA LEU A 369 -50.42 0.75 16.68
C LEU A 369 -49.09 0.35 16.00
N SER A 370 -48.24 -0.31 16.80
CA SER A 370 -47.51 -1.56 16.52
C SER A 370 -47.46 -2.04 15.06
N ALA A 371 -46.28 -1.92 14.43
CA ALA A 371 -45.72 -2.95 13.57
C ALA A 371 -44.19 -2.75 13.46
N HIS A 372 -43.42 -3.61 14.11
CA HIS A 372 -42.02 -3.84 13.72
C HIS A 372 -42.02 -4.45 12.32
N GLY A 373 -41.75 -3.62 11.31
CA GLY A 373 -41.45 -4.04 9.95
C GLY A 373 -40.24 -3.25 9.50
N GLY A 374 -39.11 -3.95 9.29
CA GLY A 374 -37.87 -3.35 8.82
C GLY A 374 -38.10 -2.59 7.52
N ALA A 375 -37.85 -1.28 7.55
CA ALA A 375 -37.78 -0.46 6.36
C ALA A 375 -36.31 -0.34 5.95
N SER A 376 -35.93 -1.08 4.91
CA SER A 376 -34.66 -0.91 4.21
C SER A 376 -34.67 0.47 3.53
N VAL A 377 -33.80 1.36 3.97
CA VAL A 377 -33.50 2.59 3.23
C VAL A 377 -32.55 2.21 2.10
N PHE A 378 -32.97 2.44 0.85
CA PHE A 378 -32.17 2.18 -0.34
C PHE A 378 -30.96 3.11 -0.38
N GLY A 379 -29.77 2.59 -0.10
CA GLY A 379 -28.50 3.20 -0.44
C GLY A 379 -28.17 2.93 -1.91
N ALA A 380 -27.92 3.99 -2.68
CA ALA A 380 -27.49 3.89 -4.07
C ALA A 380 -26.01 3.45 -4.13
N THR A 381 -25.71 2.18 -3.88
CA THR A 381 -24.46 1.46 -4.20
C THR A 381 -24.63 0.02 -3.73
N GLY A 382 -24.20 -0.95 -4.54
CA GLY A 382 -24.42 -2.39 -4.34
C GLY A 382 -23.64 -3.03 -3.19
N ALA A 383 -23.47 -2.34 -2.05
CA ALA A 383 -23.05 -3.01 -0.82
C ALA A 383 -24.16 -3.95 -0.38
N ARG A 384 -23.84 -5.24 -0.17
CA ARG A 384 -24.67 -6.10 0.65
C ARG A 384 -24.71 -5.46 2.04
N MET A 385 -25.81 -4.76 2.35
CA MET A 385 -26.05 -4.24 3.70
C MET A 385 -25.79 -5.38 4.67
N VAL A 386 -24.85 -5.18 5.61
CA VAL A 386 -24.84 -6.00 6.81
C VAL A 386 -26.21 -5.79 7.43
N THR A 387 -27.05 -6.83 7.38
CA THR A 387 -28.49 -6.74 7.69
C THR A 387 -28.76 -6.56 9.19
N GLN A 388 -27.72 -6.30 10.00
CA GLN A 388 -27.79 -6.21 11.45
C GLN A 388 -26.87 -5.11 12.00
N ASP A 389 -27.24 -4.61 13.17
CA ASP A 389 -26.74 -3.41 13.86
C ASP A 389 -25.32 -3.57 14.42
N VAL A 390 -24.28 -3.22 13.63
CA VAL A 390 -22.86 -3.30 14.03
C VAL A 390 -22.36 -1.93 14.50
N ARG A 391 -22.42 -1.66 15.81
CA ARG A 391 -22.07 -0.35 16.38
C ARG A 391 -20.65 -0.27 16.96
N ILE A 392 -20.03 -1.41 17.25
CA ILE A 392 -18.70 -1.50 17.83
C ILE A 392 -17.69 -1.91 16.76
N GLY A 393 -16.62 -1.13 16.63
CA GLY A 393 -15.48 -1.40 15.76
C GLY A 393 -14.20 -1.59 16.58
N VAL A 394 -13.34 -2.47 16.09
CA VAL A 394 -12.00 -2.71 16.62
C VAL A 394 -11.00 -2.52 15.49
N ILE A 395 -10.00 -1.66 15.69
CA ILE A 395 -8.89 -1.53 14.73
C ILE A 395 -7.65 -2.17 15.33
N GLY A 396 -7.23 -3.29 14.74
CA GLY A 396 -6.05 -4.04 15.14
C GLY A 396 -4.77 -3.48 14.51
N GLY A 397 -3.81 -3.07 15.35
CA GLY A 397 -2.45 -2.74 14.94
C GLY A 397 -1.55 -3.97 14.88
N THR A 398 -0.22 -3.75 14.83
CA THR A 398 0.75 -4.83 15.01
C THR A 398 0.42 -5.63 16.28
N GLY A 399 0.32 -6.95 16.15
CA GLY A 399 -0.01 -7.86 17.26
C GLY A 399 -1.47 -8.24 17.43
N LEU A 400 -2.43 -7.51 16.83
CA LEU A 400 -3.85 -7.89 16.87
C LEU A 400 -4.41 -7.99 15.45
N TYR A 401 -4.44 -9.20 14.91
CA TYR A 401 -4.81 -9.47 13.51
C TYR A 401 -6.16 -10.21 13.35
N SER A 402 -6.71 -10.74 14.43
CA SER A 402 -8.00 -11.44 14.45
C SER A 402 -8.70 -11.28 15.80
N LEU A 403 -10.02 -11.48 15.78
CA LEU A 403 -10.88 -11.51 16.96
C LEU A 403 -11.11 -12.95 17.45
N ASP A 404 -10.03 -13.66 17.76
CA ASP A 404 -10.15 -15.00 18.31
C ASP A 404 -11.00 -14.98 19.61
N GLY A 405 -11.83 -16.00 19.83
CA GLY A 405 -12.74 -16.04 20.99
C GLY A 405 -14.07 -15.33 20.77
N LEU A 406 -14.25 -14.64 19.65
CA LEU A 406 -15.55 -14.25 19.13
C LEU A 406 -15.96 -15.17 17.97
N LYS A 407 -17.27 -15.30 17.76
CA LYS A 407 -17.79 -16.18 16.70
C LYS A 407 -17.75 -15.44 15.37
N PHE A 408 -16.96 -15.93 14.42
CA PHE A 408 -16.92 -15.38 13.07
C PHE A 408 -18.31 -15.46 12.40
N VAL A 409 -18.71 -14.38 11.73
CA VAL A 409 -19.98 -14.29 10.98
C VAL A 409 -19.72 -14.19 9.48
N GLU A 410 -19.05 -13.12 9.04
CA GLU A 410 -18.77 -12.85 7.63
C GLU A 410 -17.61 -11.86 7.47
N GLU A 411 -17.08 -11.74 6.26
CA GLU A 411 -16.19 -10.64 5.86
C GLU A 411 -16.91 -9.70 4.91
N VAL A 412 -16.73 -8.40 5.10
CA VAL A 412 -17.40 -7.35 4.35
C VAL A 412 -16.36 -6.45 3.71
N THR A 413 -16.39 -6.37 2.38
CA THR A 413 -15.61 -5.40 1.62
C THR A 413 -16.46 -4.17 1.37
N VAL A 414 -15.96 -2.99 1.76
CA VAL A 414 -16.65 -1.71 1.56
C VAL A 414 -15.79 -0.82 0.68
N GLU A 415 -16.32 -0.45 -0.47
CA GLU A 415 -15.71 0.59 -1.30
C GLU A 415 -16.08 1.96 -0.74
N THR A 416 -15.09 2.84 -0.63
CA THR A 416 -15.30 4.20 -0.12
C THR A 416 -14.88 5.23 -1.17
N PRO A 417 -15.42 6.46 -1.12
CA PRO A 417 -14.95 7.54 -1.98
C PRO A 417 -13.45 7.87 -1.86
N TRP A 418 -12.80 7.42 -0.78
CA TRP A 418 -11.38 7.63 -0.53
C TRP A 418 -10.52 6.40 -0.89
N GLY A 419 -11.08 5.43 -1.60
CA GLY A 419 -10.40 4.20 -2.02
C GLY A 419 -10.74 2.99 -1.14
N GLN A 420 -9.92 1.96 -1.24
CA GLN A 420 -10.12 0.72 -0.49
C GLN A 420 -9.56 0.83 0.94
N PRO A 421 -10.24 0.23 1.94
CA PRO A 421 -9.67 0.03 3.26
C PRO A 421 -8.49 -0.94 3.20
N SER A 422 -7.78 -1.09 4.31
CA SER A 422 -6.56 -1.92 4.40
C SER A 422 -6.81 -3.41 4.23
N GLY A 423 -8.07 -3.84 4.30
CA GLY A 423 -8.53 -5.20 4.09
C GLY A 423 -10.05 -5.28 4.26
N ALA A 424 -10.61 -6.48 4.11
CA ALA A 424 -12.01 -6.72 4.44
C ALA A 424 -12.26 -6.50 5.94
N ILE A 425 -13.46 -6.02 6.27
CA ILE A 425 -13.93 -5.89 7.65
C ILE A 425 -14.46 -7.25 8.09
N THR A 426 -13.86 -7.84 9.11
CA THR A 426 -14.37 -9.07 9.72
C THR A 426 -15.53 -8.72 10.66
N ILE A 427 -16.68 -9.35 10.46
CA ILE A 427 -17.81 -9.28 11.38
C ILE A 427 -17.78 -10.51 12.28
N ALA A 428 -17.75 -10.28 13.58
CA ALA A 428 -17.82 -11.31 14.61
C ALA A 428 -19.00 -11.06 15.55
N GLU A 429 -19.43 -12.10 16.26
CA GLU A 429 -20.55 -12.10 17.20
C GLU A 429 -20.05 -12.43 18.61
N THR A 430 -20.53 -11.68 19.59
CA THR A 430 -20.28 -11.91 21.02
C THR A 430 -21.17 -13.02 21.57
N ALA A 431 -20.93 -13.42 22.82
CA ALA A 431 -21.77 -14.41 23.50
C ALA A 431 -23.24 -13.97 23.64
N ASP A 432 -23.48 -12.65 23.71
CA ASP A 432 -24.81 -12.05 23.82
C ASP A 432 -25.48 -11.83 22.44
N GLY A 433 -24.81 -12.22 21.35
CA GLY A 433 -25.33 -12.12 19.99
C GLY A 433 -25.14 -10.74 19.34
N ASN A 434 -24.41 -9.81 19.97
CA ASN A 434 -24.11 -8.52 19.35
C ASN A 434 -22.97 -8.66 18.35
N ARG A 435 -22.99 -7.83 17.30
CA ARG A 435 -21.99 -7.86 16.24
C ARG A 435 -20.91 -6.80 16.44
N ILE A 436 -19.67 -7.18 16.15
CA ILE A 436 -18.49 -6.32 16.21
C ILE A 436 -17.80 -6.36 14.86
N ALA A 437 -17.38 -5.19 14.37
CA ALA A 437 -16.52 -5.04 13.20
C ALA A 437 -15.04 -5.04 13.61
N PHE A 438 -14.21 -5.75 12.88
CA PHE A 438 -12.75 -5.72 13.04
C PHE A 438 -12.06 -5.38 11.73
N LEU A 439 -11.06 -4.52 11.82
CA LEU A 439 -10.23 -4.13 10.69
C LEU A 439 -8.75 -4.18 11.08
N ALA A 440 -7.96 -4.95 10.35
CA ALA A 440 -6.51 -4.97 10.49
C ALA A 440 -5.90 -3.73 9.81
N ARG A 441 -5.29 -2.83 10.59
CA ARG A 441 -4.79 -1.53 10.10
C ARG A 441 -3.76 -1.64 8.98
N HIS A 442 -2.90 -2.66 9.04
CA HIS A 442 -1.82 -2.90 8.07
C HIS A 442 -2.18 -3.96 7.03
N GLY A 443 -3.47 -4.29 6.93
CA GLY A 443 -3.96 -5.45 6.22
C GLY A 443 -3.66 -6.77 6.95
N PRO A 444 -4.30 -7.88 6.54
CA PRO A 444 -4.19 -9.17 7.22
C PRO A 444 -2.77 -9.76 7.19
N ALA A 445 -1.99 -9.45 6.16
CA ALA A 445 -0.60 -9.87 6.02
C ALA A 445 0.43 -8.85 6.53
N HIS A 446 -0.02 -7.77 7.20
CA HIS A 446 0.86 -6.70 7.72
C HIS A 446 1.80 -6.10 6.65
N HIS A 447 1.31 -5.91 5.43
CA HIS A 447 2.12 -5.50 4.27
C HIS A 447 2.05 -4.00 3.96
N VAL A 448 1.18 -3.25 4.67
CA VAL A 448 0.97 -1.81 4.44
C VAL A 448 1.74 -1.01 5.49
N LEU A 449 2.67 -0.16 5.06
CA LEU A 449 3.43 0.70 5.99
C LEU A 449 2.52 1.76 6.64
N PRO A 450 2.86 2.26 7.85
CA PRO A 450 2.05 3.27 8.54
C PRO A 450 1.70 4.51 7.70
N SER A 451 2.62 4.98 6.84
CA SER A 451 2.41 6.12 5.93
C SER A 451 1.47 5.82 4.75
N GLU A 452 1.32 4.54 4.40
CA GLU A 452 0.57 4.07 3.23
C GLU A 452 -0.83 3.58 3.59
N VAL A 453 -1.11 3.39 4.88
CA VAL A 453 -2.45 3.02 5.37
C VAL A 453 -3.46 4.06 4.89
N ASN A 454 -4.52 3.58 4.23
CA ASN A 454 -5.61 4.42 3.78
C ASN A 454 -6.58 4.71 4.94
N TYR A 455 -6.17 5.56 5.88
CA TYR A 455 -6.95 5.85 7.09
C TYR A 455 -8.35 6.39 6.79
N ARG A 456 -8.52 7.20 5.73
CA ARG A 456 -9.83 7.70 5.30
C ARG A 456 -10.75 6.56 4.91
N ALA A 457 -10.27 5.64 4.07
CA ALA A 457 -11.07 4.48 3.68
C ALA A 457 -11.35 3.56 4.87
N ASN A 458 -10.38 3.33 5.78
CA ASN A 458 -10.60 2.53 6.98
C ASN A 458 -11.75 3.07 7.85
N ILE A 459 -11.70 4.37 8.19
CA ILE A 459 -12.72 5.00 9.04
C ILE A 459 -14.07 5.11 8.30
N ALA A 460 -14.06 5.50 7.02
CA ALA A 460 -15.28 5.59 6.22
C ALA A 460 -15.97 4.22 6.08
N ALA A 461 -15.20 3.15 5.83
CA ALA A 461 -15.74 1.80 5.71
C ALA A 461 -16.39 1.33 7.03
N LEU A 462 -15.74 1.56 8.17
CA LEU A 462 -16.32 1.25 9.49
C LEU A 462 -17.60 2.06 9.74
N LYS A 463 -17.60 3.37 9.41
CA LYS A 463 -18.79 4.22 9.50
C LYS A 463 -19.95 3.67 8.67
N ALA A 464 -19.67 3.26 7.43
CA ALA A 464 -20.68 2.74 6.51
C ALA A 464 -21.30 1.40 6.97
N VAL A 465 -20.54 0.57 7.70
CA VAL A 465 -21.06 -0.66 8.33
C VAL A 465 -21.93 -0.36 9.56
N GLY A 466 -21.89 0.86 10.08
CA GLY A 466 -22.72 1.33 11.20
C GLY A 466 -21.95 1.60 12.49
N VAL A 467 -20.61 1.51 12.47
CA VAL A 467 -19.78 1.68 13.67
C VAL A 467 -19.94 3.09 14.24
N GLN A 468 -20.17 3.16 15.55
CA GLN A 468 -20.30 4.38 16.35
C GLN A 468 -19.20 4.52 17.40
N VAL A 469 -18.58 3.40 17.79
CA VAL A 469 -17.48 3.33 18.77
C VAL A 469 -16.33 2.52 18.19
N ILE A 470 -15.11 3.04 18.23
CA ILE A 470 -13.88 2.35 17.85
C ILE A 470 -12.97 2.23 19.06
N LEU A 471 -12.58 0.99 19.38
CA LEU A 471 -11.44 0.70 20.26
C LEU A 471 -10.27 0.21 19.40
N ALA A 472 -9.24 1.06 19.26
CA ALA A 472 -8.05 0.75 18.50
C ALA A 472 -6.94 0.17 19.38
N PHE A 473 -6.05 -0.61 18.78
CA PHE A 473 -4.82 -1.10 19.41
C PHE A 473 -3.61 -0.66 18.58
N SER A 474 -2.54 -0.20 19.22
CA SER A 474 -1.33 0.28 18.56
C SER A 474 -0.09 -0.14 19.34
N ALA A 475 0.91 -0.69 18.67
CA ALA A 475 2.23 -0.92 19.25
C ALA A 475 2.97 0.42 19.38
N VAL A 476 3.65 0.64 20.51
CA VAL A 476 4.34 1.89 20.80
C VAL A 476 5.70 1.66 21.45
N GLY A 477 6.64 2.57 21.19
CA GLY A 477 7.85 2.72 22.00
C GLY A 477 7.55 3.56 23.25
N SER A 478 8.10 3.18 24.39
CA SER A 478 8.01 3.95 25.63
C SER A 478 9.05 5.06 25.66
N LEU A 479 8.61 6.27 25.99
CA LEU A 479 9.46 7.42 26.25
C LEU A 479 9.63 7.68 27.74
N ARG A 480 9.23 6.76 28.62
CA ARG A 480 9.25 6.90 30.09
C ARG A 480 9.84 5.66 30.75
N GLU A 481 10.46 5.84 31.90
CA GLU A 481 11.08 4.73 32.64
C GLU A 481 10.00 3.82 33.25
N GLU A 482 8.90 4.42 33.70
CA GLU A 482 7.80 3.79 34.40
C GLU A 482 6.80 3.06 33.49
N ILE A 483 6.84 3.30 32.17
CA ILE A 483 6.02 2.59 31.18
C ILE A 483 6.89 1.51 30.56
N GLN A 484 6.74 0.27 31.02
CA GLN A 484 7.62 -0.83 30.64
C GLN A 484 7.09 -1.59 29.42
N PRO A 485 7.95 -2.21 28.59
CA PRO A 485 7.52 -3.17 27.58
C PRO A 485 6.58 -4.24 28.17
N GLY A 486 5.37 -4.36 27.62
CA GLY A 486 4.29 -5.18 28.18
C GLY A 486 3.16 -4.37 28.82
N ASP A 487 3.44 -3.15 29.26
CA ASP A 487 2.45 -2.23 29.81
C ASP A 487 1.59 -1.62 28.72
N PHE A 488 0.34 -1.32 29.06
CA PHE A 488 -0.60 -0.62 28.19
C PHE A 488 -0.83 0.81 28.67
N VAL A 489 -1.01 1.74 27.74
CA VAL A 489 -1.24 3.16 28.02
C VAL A 489 -2.52 3.60 27.32
N LEU A 490 -3.43 4.18 28.10
CA LEU A 490 -4.63 4.82 27.60
C LEU A 490 -4.33 6.31 27.44
N ILE A 491 -3.72 6.70 26.32
CA ILE A 491 -3.28 8.07 26.03
C ILE A 491 -4.46 9.03 25.93
N ASP A 492 -4.33 10.30 26.34
CA ASP A 492 -5.38 11.35 26.21
C ASP A 492 -5.00 12.40 25.19
N GLN A 493 -3.71 12.54 24.93
CA GLN A 493 -3.18 13.59 24.09
C GLN A 493 -2.27 13.01 23.02
N ILE A 494 -2.17 13.74 21.90
CA ILE A 494 -1.36 13.32 20.76
C ILE A 494 -0.61 14.53 20.20
N ILE A 495 0.68 14.37 20.00
CA ILE A 495 1.54 15.29 19.24
C ILE A 495 1.71 14.73 17.84
N ASP A 496 1.28 15.49 16.83
CA ASP A 496 1.38 15.11 15.43
C ASP A 496 2.76 15.47 14.85
N ARG A 497 3.55 14.44 14.54
CA ARG A 497 4.84 14.53 13.83
C ARG A 497 4.80 13.80 12.49
N THR A 498 3.62 13.58 11.94
CA THR A 498 3.45 13.14 10.56
C THR A 498 3.80 14.28 9.59
N LYS A 499 4.10 13.96 8.33
CA LYS A 499 4.69 14.85 7.33
C LYS A 499 3.70 15.28 6.24
N GLY A 500 2.40 15.06 6.43
CA GLY A 500 1.35 15.47 5.49
C GLY A 500 1.28 14.63 4.20
N VAL A 501 1.95 13.49 4.15
CA VAL A 501 1.82 12.52 3.03
C VAL A 501 0.58 11.64 3.16
N ARG A 502 -0.06 11.67 4.33
CA ARG A 502 -1.25 10.89 4.67
C ARG A 502 -2.49 11.73 4.39
N GLY A 503 -3.56 11.12 3.87
CA GLY A 503 -4.86 11.78 3.79
C GLY A 503 -5.43 11.98 5.20
N ASP A 504 -5.33 13.19 5.75
CA ASP A 504 -5.57 13.49 7.16
C ASP A 504 -6.93 14.14 7.47
N SER A 505 -7.72 14.41 6.44
CA SER A 505 -9.09 14.91 6.54
C SER A 505 -9.97 14.40 5.40
N PHE A 506 -11.25 14.15 5.69
CA PHE A 506 -12.28 13.84 4.71
C PHE A 506 -12.63 15.04 3.82
N PHE A 507 -12.35 16.26 4.29
CA PHE A 507 -12.69 17.51 3.60
C PHE A 507 -11.67 17.89 2.51
N THR A 508 -10.45 17.37 2.58
CA THR A 508 -9.37 17.69 1.62
C THR A 508 -9.80 17.39 0.18
N GLY A 509 -9.76 18.42 -0.67
CA GLY A 509 -10.08 18.31 -2.10
C GLY A 509 -11.59 18.26 -2.42
N THR A 510 -12.48 18.36 -1.43
CA THR A 510 -13.93 18.28 -1.66
C THR A 510 -14.56 19.62 -2.06
N GLY A 511 -13.95 20.75 -1.69
CA GLY A 511 -14.56 22.07 -1.80
C GLY A 511 -15.61 22.36 -0.70
N VAL A 512 -15.64 21.55 0.36
CA VAL A 512 -16.38 21.78 1.60
C VAL A 512 -15.37 21.99 2.73
N THR A 513 -15.56 23.04 3.52
CA THR A 513 -14.64 23.44 4.60
C THR A 513 -15.29 23.19 5.96
N ALA A 514 -14.61 22.40 6.79
CA ALA A 514 -14.98 22.16 8.19
C ALA A 514 -13.74 22.10 9.09
N HIS A 515 -13.91 22.49 10.36
CA HIS A 515 -12.87 22.39 11.39
C HIS A 515 -13.40 21.67 12.62
N ALA A 516 -13.08 20.38 12.73
CA ALA A 516 -13.46 19.58 13.89
C ALA A 516 -12.73 20.06 15.15
N SER A 517 -13.44 20.07 16.29
CA SER A 517 -12.78 20.23 17.58
C SER A 517 -11.88 19.02 17.85
N PHE A 518 -10.64 19.26 18.24
CA PHE A 518 -9.64 18.20 18.44
C PHE A 518 -8.79 18.37 19.71
N GLY A 519 -9.18 19.28 20.62
CA GLY A 519 -8.45 19.50 21.88
C GLY A 519 -8.47 18.29 22.80
N GLU A 520 -9.53 17.49 22.75
CA GLU A 520 -9.64 16.17 23.39
C GLU A 520 -9.76 15.12 22.28
N PRO A 521 -8.64 14.54 21.81
CA PRO A 521 -8.61 13.71 20.61
C PRO A 521 -9.25 12.33 20.82
N VAL A 522 -9.34 11.84 22.06
CA VAL A 522 -9.91 10.52 22.37
C VAL A 522 -11.00 10.60 23.44
N SER A 523 -11.91 9.62 23.44
CA SER A 523 -13.04 9.57 24.35
C SER A 523 -12.61 9.23 25.78
N ARG A 524 -12.82 10.18 26.69
CA ARG A 524 -12.65 9.98 28.13
C ARG A 524 -13.55 8.85 28.67
N ALA A 525 -14.80 8.77 28.20
CA ALA A 525 -15.76 7.75 28.65
C ALA A 525 -15.30 6.35 28.24
N LEU A 526 -14.91 6.17 26.97
CA LEU A 526 -14.42 4.88 26.48
C LEU A 526 -13.15 4.43 27.20
N ARG A 527 -12.20 5.34 27.37
CA ARG A 527 -10.99 5.08 28.18
C ARG A 527 -11.33 4.67 29.61
N GLY A 528 -12.34 5.29 30.22
CA GLY A 528 -12.79 4.96 31.57
C GLY A 528 -13.27 3.51 31.69
N LEU A 529 -14.04 3.03 30.71
CA LEU A 529 -14.46 1.63 30.64
C LEU A 529 -13.26 0.68 30.50
N VAL A 530 -12.31 1.01 29.63
CA VAL A 530 -11.10 0.20 29.44
C VAL A 530 -10.24 0.17 30.70
N ALA A 531 -10.03 1.31 31.36
CA ALA A 531 -9.26 1.39 32.60
C ALA A 531 -9.88 0.54 33.71
N GLN A 532 -11.21 0.62 33.88
CA GLN A 532 -11.94 -0.14 34.90
C GLN A 532 -11.77 -1.66 34.73
N ARG A 533 -11.71 -2.14 33.49
CA ARG A 533 -11.50 -3.57 33.19
C ARG A 533 -10.03 -3.96 33.12
N GLY A 534 -9.15 -3.03 32.76
CA GLY A 534 -7.69 -3.23 32.74
C GLY A 534 -7.18 -3.83 34.05
N ASP A 535 -7.59 -3.27 35.18
CA ASP A 535 -7.20 -3.73 36.52
C ASP A 535 -7.62 -5.18 36.84
N SER A 536 -8.61 -5.72 36.11
CA SER A 536 -9.11 -7.08 36.30
C SER A 536 -8.41 -8.13 35.44
N VAL A 537 -7.61 -7.70 34.45
CA VAL A 537 -6.89 -8.63 33.56
C VAL A 537 -5.52 -8.96 34.16
N PRO A 538 -5.20 -10.24 34.41
CA PRO A 538 -3.93 -10.62 35.03
C PRO A 538 -2.75 -10.22 34.15
N ASN A 539 -1.66 -9.78 34.79
CA ASN A 539 -0.38 -9.50 34.13
C ASN A 539 -0.42 -8.36 33.09
N ILE A 540 -1.39 -7.44 33.22
CA ILE A 540 -1.42 -6.19 32.45
C ILE A 540 -1.34 -5.02 33.43
N THR A 541 -0.33 -4.18 33.26
CA THR A 541 -0.31 -2.84 33.87
C THR A 541 -0.98 -1.88 32.89
N VAL A 542 -1.97 -1.12 33.34
CA VAL A 542 -2.62 -0.09 32.52
C VAL A 542 -2.33 1.29 33.10
N HIS A 543 -1.64 2.12 32.33
CA HIS A 543 -1.39 3.52 32.64
C HIS A 543 -2.55 4.37 32.11
N ALA A 544 -3.18 5.14 33.01
CA ALA A 544 -4.28 6.03 32.65
C ALA A 544 -3.76 7.43 32.33
N GLY A 545 -3.94 7.86 31.08
CA GLY A 545 -3.42 9.13 30.58
C GLY A 545 -2.03 9.02 29.98
N GLY A 546 -1.65 10.05 29.23
CA GLY A 546 -0.35 10.15 28.58
C GLY A 546 -0.45 10.77 27.19
N THR A 547 0.67 11.31 26.72
CA THR A 547 0.80 11.95 25.42
C THR A 547 1.56 11.05 24.45
N ALA A 548 0.93 10.66 23.35
CA ALA A 548 1.60 9.96 22.26
C ALA A 548 2.22 10.94 21.27
N VAL A 549 3.46 10.72 20.83
CA VAL A 549 3.97 11.33 19.60
C VAL A 549 3.69 10.38 18.45
N CYS A 550 2.97 10.83 17.42
CA CYS A 550 2.76 10.05 16.20
C CYS A 550 3.75 10.55 15.13
N MET A 551 4.82 9.79 14.87
CA MET A 551 5.80 10.10 13.83
C MET A 551 5.42 9.49 12.48
N GLU A 552 6.10 9.94 11.41
CA GLU A 552 5.83 9.44 10.05
C GLU A 552 6.29 7.99 9.82
N GLY A 553 7.49 7.62 10.27
CA GLY A 553 8.11 6.35 9.87
C GLY A 553 8.64 6.36 8.42
N PRO A 554 8.97 5.19 7.85
CA PRO A 554 8.95 3.87 8.49
C PRO A 554 10.16 3.60 9.40
N ALA A 555 11.21 4.41 9.31
CA ALA A 555 12.34 4.32 10.23
C ALA A 555 11.90 4.69 11.66
N PHE A 556 12.46 3.99 12.65
CA PHE A 556 12.36 4.39 14.05
C PHE A 556 13.13 5.69 14.32
N SER A 557 12.88 6.29 15.48
CA SER A 557 13.52 7.54 15.88
C SER A 557 15.04 7.38 15.98
N THR A 558 15.75 8.43 15.60
CA THR A 558 17.09 8.65 16.14
C THR A 558 17.02 8.92 17.65
N ARG A 559 18.09 8.63 18.38
CA ARG A 559 18.17 8.97 19.82
C ARG A 559 17.95 10.45 20.12
N ALA A 560 18.38 11.33 19.21
CA ALA A 560 18.16 12.76 19.33
C ALA A 560 16.67 13.11 19.25
N GLU A 561 15.92 12.48 18.35
CA GLU A 561 14.46 12.62 18.26
C GLU A 561 13.78 12.06 19.52
N SER A 562 14.16 10.86 19.99
CA SER A 562 13.60 10.28 21.23
C SER A 562 13.77 11.21 22.43
N ASN A 563 14.97 11.77 22.60
CA ASN A 563 15.25 12.72 23.69
C ASN A 563 14.52 14.07 23.52
N LEU A 564 14.34 14.54 22.28
CA LEU A 564 13.53 15.71 21.98
C LEU A 564 12.07 15.48 22.40
N TYR A 565 11.47 14.36 22.01
CA TYR A 565 10.09 14.03 22.35
C TYR A 565 9.88 13.87 23.85
N ARG A 566 10.85 13.28 24.56
CA ARG A 566 10.87 13.25 26.03
C ARG A 566 10.87 14.65 26.64
N SER A 567 11.66 15.57 26.08
CA SER A 567 11.73 16.96 26.55
C SER A 567 10.42 17.73 26.35
N TRP A 568 9.58 17.32 25.40
CA TRP A 568 8.23 17.87 25.21
C TRP A 568 7.19 17.30 26.19
N GLY A 569 7.57 16.31 26.99
CA GLY A 569 6.66 15.64 27.89
C GLY A 569 5.87 14.49 27.24
N ALA A 570 6.29 13.98 26.09
CA ALA A 570 5.68 12.80 25.49
C ALA A 570 5.99 11.53 26.30
N ASP A 571 5.03 10.61 26.33
CA ASP A 571 5.09 9.40 27.16
C ASP A 571 5.29 8.14 26.32
N VAL A 572 4.70 8.10 25.13
CA VAL A 572 4.87 7.00 24.17
C VAL A 572 5.02 7.54 22.74
N ILE A 573 5.57 6.75 21.85
CA ILE A 573 5.74 7.09 20.44
C ILE A 573 5.20 5.99 19.53
N ASN A 574 4.50 6.37 18.47
CA ASN A 574 3.99 5.44 17.48
C ASN A 574 3.95 6.04 16.09
N MET A 575 3.38 5.30 15.13
CA MET A 575 3.28 5.73 13.74
C MET A 575 1.84 5.73 13.20
N THR A 576 0.82 5.45 14.02
CA THR A 576 -0.54 5.14 13.51
C THR A 576 -1.69 5.90 14.17
N CYS A 577 -1.48 6.59 15.30
CA CYS A 577 -2.57 7.31 15.97
C CYS A 577 -3.13 8.47 15.14
N ILE A 578 -2.29 9.06 14.28
CA ILE A 578 -2.66 10.11 13.34
C ILE A 578 -2.45 9.61 11.90
N PRO A 579 -3.40 9.86 10.98
CA PRO A 579 -4.63 10.63 11.15
C PRO A 579 -5.86 9.85 11.63
N GLU A 580 -5.71 8.58 12.04
CA GLU A 580 -6.86 7.74 12.45
C GLU A 580 -7.80 8.42 13.44
N THR A 581 -7.24 9.06 14.47
CA THR A 581 -8.01 9.75 15.51
C THR A 581 -8.71 11.01 14.98
N LYS A 582 -8.05 11.79 14.10
CA LYS A 582 -8.64 12.98 13.45
C LYS A 582 -9.86 12.59 12.61
N LEU A 583 -9.71 11.51 11.83
CA LEU A 583 -10.75 11.01 10.95
C LEU A 583 -11.91 10.40 11.73
N ALA A 584 -11.65 9.69 12.83
CA ALA A 584 -12.74 9.19 13.69
C ALA A 584 -13.58 10.34 14.26
N ARG A 585 -12.92 11.43 14.71
CA ARG A 585 -13.59 12.65 15.16
C ARG A 585 -14.39 13.32 14.03
N GLU A 586 -13.81 13.48 12.83
CA GLU A 586 -14.56 13.99 11.69
C GLU A 586 -15.74 13.08 11.33
N ALA A 587 -15.63 11.76 11.43
CA ALA A 587 -16.72 10.83 11.15
C ALA A 587 -17.76 10.73 12.29
N GLU A 588 -17.65 11.53 13.36
CA GLU A 588 -18.53 11.46 14.54
C GLU A 588 -18.55 10.06 15.17
N ILE A 589 -17.36 9.46 15.31
CA ILE A 589 -17.17 8.14 15.93
C ILE A 589 -16.42 8.32 17.24
N THR A 590 -16.96 7.73 18.30
CA THR A 590 -16.31 7.67 19.61
C THR A 590 -15.07 6.80 19.52
N TYR A 591 -13.89 7.37 19.73
CA TYR A 591 -12.62 6.67 19.52
C TYR A 591 -11.75 6.66 20.78
N ALA A 592 -11.12 5.53 21.05
CA ALA A 592 -9.99 5.43 21.98
C ALA A 592 -8.97 4.43 21.44
N VAL A 593 -7.73 4.55 21.92
CA VAL A 593 -6.64 3.66 21.53
C VAL A 593 -5.91 3.13 22.76
N VAL A 594 -5.67 1.82 22.77
CA VAL A 594 -4.79 1.14 23.72
C VAL A 594 -3.40 1.08 23.11
N CYS A 595 -2.47 1.84 23.68
CA CYS A 595 -1.07 1.85 23.27
C CYS A 595 -0.32 0.76 24.03
N MET A 596 0.27 -0.19 23.32
CA MET A 596 0.93 -1.37 23.88
C MET A 596 2.44 -1.18 23.80
N ALA A 597 3.09 -0.92 24.93
CA ALA A 597 4.53 -0.67 24.95
C ALA A 597 5.30 -1.95 24.55
N THR A 598 6.20 -1.83 23.58
CA THR A 598 7.01 -2.96 23.09
C THR A 598 8.49 -2.85 23.42
N ASP A 599 8.97 -1.63 23.65
CA ASP A 599 10.37 -1.25 23.77
C ASP A 599 10.45 0.15 24.42
N TYR A 600 11.67 0.67 24.63
CA TYR A 600 11.93 2.03 25.13
C TYR A 600 12.43 2.98 24.02
N ASP A 601 11.98 2.80 22.78
CA ASP A 601 12.46 3.55 21.62
C ASP A 601 14.02 3.55 21.57
N ALA A 602 14.67 4.69 21.34
CA ALA A 602 16.14 4.77 21.24
C ALA A 602 16.81 5.59 22.37
N TRP A 603 16.07 6.00 23.42
CA TRP A 603 16.58 6.96 24.40
C TRP A 603 17.48 6.35 25.49
N ARG A 604 17.38 5.04 25.75
CA ARG A 604 18.27 4.35 26.69
C ARG A 604 19.64 4.14 26.04
N GLU A 605 20.69 4.68 26.67
CA GLU A 605 22.08 4.53 26.18
C GLU A 605 22.70 3.19 26.56
N SER A 606 22.21 2.57 27.65
CA SER A 606 22.70 1.28 28.17
C SER A 606 22.06 0.06 27.51
N GLU A 607 21.10 0.26 26.60
CA GLU A 607 20.40 -0.79 25.86
C GLU A 607 20.64 -0.60 24.36
N GLU A 608 20.59 -1.68 23.59
CA GLU A 608 20.64 -1.58 22.13
C GLU A 608 19.41 -0.79 21.62
N SER A 609 19.58 -0.03 20.54
CA SER A 609 18.46 0.68 19.90
C SER A 609 17.42 -0.33 19.41
N VAL A 610 16.14 0.04 19.52
CA VAL A 610 15.01 -0.82 19.14
C VAL A 610 15.22 -1.52 17.79
N THR A 611 15.09 -2.85 17.81
CA THR A 611 15.08 -3.70 16.61
C THR A 611 13.70 -4.31 16.39
N VAL A 612 13.41 -4.71 15.15
CA VAL A 612 12.19 -5.48 14.84
C VAL A 612 12.10 -6.76 15.69
N ALA A 613 13.23 -7.41 15.98
CA ALA A 613 13.25 -8.64 16.77
C ALA A 613 12.77 -8.42 18.22
N GLU A 614 13.18 -7.32 18.86
CA GLU A 614 12.74 -6.96 20.21
C GLU A 614 11.24 -6.62 20.25
N VAL A 615 10.79 -5.82 19.28
CA VAL A 615 9.37 -5.52 19.10
C VAL A 615 8.57 -6.82 19.00
N MET A 616 9.00 -7.75 18.14
CA MET A 616 8.30 -9.01 17.91
C MET A 616 8.29 -9.95 19.13
N LYS A 617 9.34 -9.93 19.95
CA LYS A 617 9.40 -10.72 21.19
C LYS A 617 8.32 -10.30 22.18
N THR A 618 8.20 -9.00 22.44
CA THR A 618 7.17 -8.45 23.33
C THR A 618 5.77 -8.54 22.68
N MET A 619 5.71 -8.46 21.35
CA MET A 619 4.45 -8.45 20.60
C MET A 619 3.59 -9.69 20.86
N LYS A 620 4.19 -10.87 21.00
CA LYS A 620 3.40 -12.10 21.24
C LYS A 620 2.65 -12.05 22.58
N VAL A 621 3.27 -11.48 23.61
CA VAL A 621 2.64 -11.29 24.92
C VAL A 621 1.61 -10.17 24.83
N ASN A 622 1.95 -9.04 24.20
CA ASN A 622 1.01 -7.93 23.99
C ASN A 622 -0.22 -8.35 23.20
N ALA A 623 -0.08 -9.20 22.18
CA ALA A 623 -1.19 -9.75 21.40
C ALA A 623 -2.19 -10.52 22.28
N ALA A 624 -1.68 -11.42 23.13
CA ALA A 624 -2.51 -12.20 24.04
C ALA A 624 -3.19 -11.30 25.09
N ASN A 625 -2.45 -10.33 25.64
CA ASN A 625 -2.95 -9.38 26.62
C ASN A 625 -4.01 -8.43 26.02
N ALA A 626 -3.80 -7.94 24.79
CA ALA A 626 -4.73 -7.08 24.07
C ALA A 626 -6.06 -7.80 23.82
N LYS A 627 -5.99 -9.06 23.40
CA LYS A 627 -7.15 -9.92 23.24
C LYS A 627 -7.88 -10.14 24.57
N ALA A 628 -7.16 -10.46 25.65
CA ALA A 628 -7.76 -10.66 26.96
C ALA A 628 -8.46 -9.38 27.46
N LEU A 629 -7.82 -8.22 27.30
CA LEU A 629 -8.40 -6.92 27.64
C LEU A 629 -9.62 -6.60 26.79
N LEU A 630 -9.56 -6.83 25.47
CA LEU A 630 -10.70 -6.62 24.59
C LEU A 630 -11.90 -7.44 25.04
N LEU A 631 -11.72 -8.76 25.25
CA LEU A 631 -12.80 -9.63 25.70
C LEU A 631 -13.34 -9.24 27.09
N ALA A 632 -12.50 -8.70 27.97
CA ALA A 632 -12.92 -8.22 29.29
C ALA A 632 -13.73 -6.91 29.24
N VAL A 633 -13.41 -6.00 28.30
CA VAL A 633 -14.08 -4.70 28.18
C VAL A 633 -15.31 -4.72 27.29
N LEU A 634 -15.40 -5.66 26.34
CA LEU A 634 -16.50 -5.74 25.38
C LEU A 634 -17.89 -5.73 26.04
N PRO A 635 -18.17 -6.49 27.12
CA PRO A 635 -19.49 -6.45 27.77
C PRO A 635 -19.92 -5.06 28.25
N ASP A 636 -18.97 -4.25 28.74
CA ASP A 636 -19.27 -2.89 29.19
C ASP A 636 -19.52 -1.94 28.02
N ILE A 637 -18.77 -2.11 26.92
CA ILE A 637 -18.99 -1.34 25.69
C ILE A 637 -20.33 -1.72 25.07
N GLU A 638 -20.67 -3.01 25.02
CA GLU A 638 -21.97 -3.49 24.54
C GLU A 638 -23.10 -2.89 25.37
N GLN A 639 -22.98 -2.92 26.69
CA GLN A 639 -23.96 -2.30 27.58
C GLN A 639 -24.12 -0.80 27.30
N ALA A 640 -23.01 -0.07 27.12
CA ALA A 640 -23.02 1.36 26.87
C ALA A 640 -23.49 1.76 25.45
N VAL A 641 -23.43 0.86 24.48
CA VAL A 641 -23.75 1.14 23.07
C VAL A 641 -25.14 0.62 22.66
N TYR A 642 -25.54 -0.54 23.17
CA TYR A 642 -26.79 -1.19 22.79
C TYR A 642 -27.91 -1.01 23.82
N ASN A 643 -27.55 -0.88 25.11
CA ASN A 643 -28.52 -0.94 26.21
C ASN A 643 -28.61 0.34 27.04
N ASP A 644 -27.80 1.37 26.76
CA ASP A 644 -27.87 2.68 27.43
C ASP A 644 -28.84 3.63 26.67
N PRO A 645 -30.03 3.94 27.24
CA PRO A 645 -30.97 4.85 26.60
C PRO A 645 -30.47 6.30 26.56
N GLU A 646 -29.51 6.69 27.39
CA GLU A 646 -28.91 8.03 27.36
C GLU A 646 -27.84 8.18 26.28
N MET A 647 -27.38 7.05 25.72
CA MET A 647 -26.30 6.96 24.75
C MET A 647 -25.05 7.72 25.21
N ALA A 648 -24.72 7.66 26.51
CA ALA A 648 -23.71 8.53 27.12
C ALA A 648 -22.33 8.39 26.47
N LEU A 649 -22.02 7.21 25.94
CA LEU A 649 -20.76 6.93 25.25
C LEU A 649 -20.66 7.58 23.87
N THR A 650 -21.73 7.58 23.07
CA THR A 650 -21.71 8.00 21.65
C THR A 650 -22.25 9.41 21.42
N LYS A 651 -23.13 9.89 22.30
CA LYS A 651 -23.78 11.20 22.23
C LYS A 651 -22.81 12.40 22.10
N PRO A 652 -21.62 12.42 22.73
CA PRO A 652 -20.70 13.54 22.58
C PRO A 652 -20.20 13.74 21.15
N GLU A 653 -20.10 12.65 20.37
CA GLU A 653 -19.60 12.70 18.99
C GLU A 653 -20.74 12.85 17.98
N ALA A 654 -21.88 12.23 18.24
CA ALA A 654 -23.06 12.31 17.37
C ALA A 654 -23.52 13.76 17.19
N GLY A 655 -23.49 14.26 15.96
CA GLY A 655 -23.87 15.63 15.66
C GLY A 655 -22.77 16.68 15.89
N SER A 656 -21.58 16.29 16.36
CA SER A 656 -20.50 17.21 16.74
C SER A 656 -19.98 18.06 15.57
N MET A 657 -20.08 17.57 14.34
CA MET A 657 -19.62 18.28 13.15
C MET A 657 -20.61 19.33 12.64
N GLN A 658 -21.84 19.37 13.15
CA GLN A 658 -22.86 20.34 12.70
C GLN A 658 -22.39 21.79 12.79
N TYR A 659 -21.57 22.10 13.80
CA TYR A 659 -21.02 23.44 14.03
C TYR A 659 -19.59 23.62 13.50
N ALA A 660 -19.02 22.59 12.87
CA ALA A 660 -17.68 22.63 12.31
C ALA A 660 -17.67 23.19 10.87
N PHE A 661 -18.79 23.13 10.15
CA PHE A 661 -18.89 23.63 8.76
C PHE A 661 -18.84 25.16 8.70
N GLN A 662 -17.97 25.71 7.86
CA GLN A 662 -17.86 27.16 7.68
C GLN A 662 -18.77 27.70 6.58
N GLN A 663 -18.98 26.92 5.52
CA GLN A 663 -19.76 27.35 4.36
C GLN A 663 -21.24 27.01 4.54
N THR A 664 -22.12 27.92 4.11
CA THR A 664 -23.55 27.60 3.96
C THR A 664 -23.75 26.54 2.86
N PRO A 665 -24.82 25.71 2.96
CA PRO A 665 -25.08 24.63 1.99
C PRO A 665 -25.03 25.04 0.51
N ASP A 666 -25.49 26.25 0.17
CA ASP A 666 -25.51 26.78 -1.20
C ASP A 666 -24.12 27.15 -1.76
N LYS A 667 -23.11 27.29 -0.89
CA LYS A 667 -21.73 27.63 -1.24
C LYS A 667 -20.79 26.42 -1.27
N GLN A 668 -21.29 25.25 -0.88
CA GLN A 668 -20.53 24.02 -0.87
C GLN A 668 -20.55 23.36 -2.25
N SER A 669 -19.43 22.76 -2.65
CA SER A 669 -19.34 22.01 -3.90
C SER A 669 -20.34 20.85 -3.93
N SER A 670 -21.12 20.72 -5.00
CA SER A 670 -22.08 19.61 -5.15
C SER A 670 -21.39 18.24 -5.22
N SER A 671 -20.24 18.15 -5.89
CA SER A 671 -19.43 16.93 -5.90
C SER A 671 -18.85 16.62 -4.51
N GLY A 672 -18.41 17.65 -3.78
CA GLY A 672 -17.93 17.51 -2.41
C GLY A 672 -19.00 17.00 -1.46
N ARG A 673 -20.20 17.60 -1.50
CA ARG A 673 -21.37 17.14 -0.73
C ARG A 673 -21.72 15.69 -1.04
N SER A 674 -21.69 15.30 -2.32
CA SER A 674 -21.97 13.93 -2.74
C SER A 674 -20.92 12.92 -2.25
N VAL A 675 -19.66 13.31 -2.12
CA VAL A 675 -18.61 12.46 -1.54
C VAL A 675 -18.80 12.34 -0.02
N LEU A 676 -19.05 13.47 0.64
CA LEU A 676 -19.18 13.54 2.09
C LEU A 676 -20.47 12.89 2.61
N SER A 677 -21.54 12.82 1.82
CA SER A 677 -22.79 12.12 2.20
C SER A 677 -22.58 10.64 2.52
N PHE A 678 -21.46 10.04 2.07
CA PHE A 678 -21.07 8.69 2.45
C PHE A 678 -20.88 8.50 3.97
N ILE A 679 -20.27 9.48 4.65
CA ILE A 679 -20.06 9.44 6.12
C ILE A 679 -21.02 10.36 6.88
N PHE A 680 -21.60 11.36 6.19
CA PHE A 680 -22.46 12.40 6.74
C PHE A 680 -23.83 12.43 6.06
N SER A 681 -24.50 11.28 5.95
CA SER A 681 -25.82 11.18 5.29
C SER A 681 -26.89 12.09 5.92
N ASN A 682 -26.73 12.48 7.19
CA ASN A 682 -27.66 13.36 7.89
C ASN A 682 -27.43 14.85 7.57
N TYR A 683 -26.31 15.21 6.93
CA TYR A 683 -25.93 16.59 6.64
C TYR A 683 -26.07 16.99 5.17
N PHE A 684 -25.98 16.03 4.24
CA PHE A 684 -25.76 16.31 2.82
C PHE A 684 -26.83 15.80 1.86
#